data_AF-A0A6M1TA05-F1
#
_entry.id   AF-A0A6M1TA05-F1
#
_cell.length_a   1.000
_cell.length_b   1.000
_cell.length_c   1.000
_cell.angle_alpha   90.00
_cell.angle_beta   90.00
_cell.angle_gamma   90.00
#
_symmetry.space_group_name_H-M   'P 1'
#
loop_
_entity.id
_entity.type
_entity.pdbx_description
1 polymer ?
#
loop_
_entity_poly.entity_id
_entity_poly.type
_entity_poly.pdbx_seq_one_letter_code
_entity_poly.pdbx_strand_id
1 'polypeptide(L)'
;MSEKKRMRDLKSALNDLIDQKLAEAVREKRSQYLEEVIELLQRLQTRLQVTDDQSKVLEVMTDTLQNIRGIIEEHKETTIADVYLTAVKKHTFELEKDISVSQSESRFKKLEQDAANVRFIKSLKRTARSLGSISRDFSNILRKLLNKPTRAYEPWRQQIPYQHVTEYHLYKADELLKRRVDGDYRHVTDIILELENYLAENYYESDISGGEPEVVPAPSFDERVNELLQGTKKYRNDLDRQVEEDFDTIRENLLHYLERVGTMERRSGFYQESRVEKRASRFRDVLDNALEEWNEANLQLLDKTETVKEFVGFQKELDEQGMDFIDSLATFFDSYLKKPIKSLQNDLQGIQSSIQTYRDKQNKEAALQLIDDSKKLMAKLVSETKDPLNELIEKTQLSNQANLFSERVLMKANSISEHVLFLYDLDTDNNPPDFNFRMITWRLLLVRSLKEHMLNRLQPSQQHYEDFMVQVAGDLAEVQEVIEVNFDSALELFENADGDNDPYSIVIEAVERTITKLDNTAETVQNKQEQLKLVVIDGCREFSNKMLNLVHNGDSKELQLLDAKYKVKQKAHGWQTKAGARWARIQDSFAVFRRFIGKKVKAYLSVARRFLGFEEQQAEQVLKTDVATYLSNTDEKIKELPYIYRRLFNFDMETDRRFYVTLNENFSYLQKAFESWENNYPSTFAVIGEKGSGKSTYLSYALDDFFKQREVKDIHLVGAISSEVEFIKLMERELDLENVDSIEGIIEAIRNEKKKKVIVLEALQNLYLRNINGYAALESLLYVISETKESIFWIVSSSLYAWNFMDKVVSISEYFSHMMRTDKLDARQIESVILSRHRSSGYELYFEPGELQSKSRAYRKIMDQEEEARKYLKDAYFEDLTNLSEGNASIAMIFWIRSIRDFDETHFYIKPLEVTSVEMIQDLRPDVLFTLASIILHDTLTPSELSKVLLFTEQESRLMLVRLKTRGLLRQDGDRYFVNQLMYRQIVRVLKERNIIHLV
;
A
#
# COMPACT_ATOMS: atom_id res chain seq x y z
N MET A 1 -74.13 -42.77 43.01
CA MET A 1 -73.48 -42.55 41.71
C MET A 1 -72.38 -43.59 41.55
N SER A 2 -72.37 -44.39 40.49
CA SER A 2 -71.31 -45.41 40.28
C SER A 2 -69.94 -44.74 40.33
N GLU A 3 -68.99 -45.24 41.14
CA GLU A 3 -67.62 -44.68 41.24
C GLU A 3 -66.92 -44.64 39.86
N LYS A 4 -67.33 -45.50 38.92
CA LYS A 4 -66.91 -45.45 37.51
C LYS A 4 -67.41 -44.20 36.75
N LYS A 5 -68.59 -43.67 37.11
CA LYS A 5 -69.13 -42.43 36.55
C LYS A 5 -68.32 -41.22 37.02
N ARG A 6 -68.03 -41.13 38.33
CA ARG A 6 -67.21 -40.03 38.90
C ARG A 6 -65.80 -39.96 38.31
N MET A 7 -65.12 -41.10 38.12
CA MET A 7 -63.80 -41.10 37.48
C MET A 7 -63.87 -40.75 35.98
N ARG A 8 -64.96 -41.11 35.29
CA ARG A 8 -65.20 -40.73 33.89
C ARG A 8 -65.44 -39.22 33.78
N ASP A 9 -66.22 -38.64 34.69
CA ASP A 9 -66.51 -37.20 34.74
C ASP A 9 -65.23 -36.39 35.04
N LEU A 10 -64.37 -36.86 35.96
CA LEU A 10 -63.07 -36.24 36.25
C LEU A 10 -62.10 -36.30 35.08
N LYS A 11 -62.03 -37.45 34.37
CA LYS A 11 -61.24 -37.57 33.13
C LYS A 11 -61.80 -36.66 32.02
N SER A 12 -63.11 -36.52 31.92
CA SER A 12 -63.75 -35.61 30.96
C SER A 12 -63.43 -34.14 31.24
N ALA A 13 -63.47 -33.71 32.51
CA ALA A 13 -63.11 -32.35 32.91
C ALA A 13 -61.61 -32.05 32.69
N LEU A 14 -60.74 -33.06 32.86
CA LEU A 14 -59.33 -32.93 32.57
C LEU A 14 -59.05 -32.80 31.07
N ASN A 15 -59.76 -33.58 30.24
CA ASN A 15 -59.66 -33.48 28.79
C ASN A 15 -60.11 -32.11 28.30
N ASP A 16 -61.25 -31.61 28.82
CA ASP A 16 -61.75 -30.27 28.50
C ASP A 16 -60.73 -29.17 28.82
N LEU A 17 -60.12 -29.23 30.01
CA LEU A 17 -59.08 -28.30 30.44
C LEU A 17 -57.83 -28.33 29.54
N ILE A 18 -57.37 -29.53 29.18
CA ILE A 18 -56.16 -29.72 28.37
C ILE A 18 -56.43 -29.27 26.92
N ASP A 19 -57.56 -29.68 26.34
CA ASP A 19 -57.81 -29.59 24.90
C ASP A 19 -58.43 -28.26 24.51
N GLN A 20 -59.37 -27.74 25.32
CA GLN A 20 -60.05 -26.49 25.00
C GLN A 20 -59.34 -25.28 25.59
N LYS A 21 -58.62 -25.40 26.71
CA LYS A 21 -58.12 -24.21 27.43
C LYS A 21 -56.61 -24.04 27.34
N LEU A 22 -55.84 -25.11 27.59
CA LEU A 22 -54.37 -25.04 27.54
C LEU A 22 -53.81 -25.13 26.12
N ALA A 23 -54.30 -26.08 25.33
CA ALA A 23 -53.90 -26.21 23.94
C ALA A 23 -54.27 -24.97 23.10
N GLU A 24 -55.44 -24.37 23.36
CA GLU A 24 -55.87 -23.13 22.69
C GLU A 24 -54.94 -21.95 23.01
N ALA A 25 -54.59 -21.72 24.28
CA ALA A 25 -53.67 -20.64 24.67
C ALA A 25 -52.26 -20.80 24.07
N VAL A 26 -51.73 -22.03 24.00
CA VAL A 26 -50.44 -22.31 23.34
C VAL A 26 -50.54 -22.13 21.82
N ARG A 27 -51.64 -22.59 21.23
CA ARG A 27 -51.92 -22.44 19.79
C ARG A 27 -52.00 -20.97 19.40
N GLU A 28 -52.75 -20.16 20.14
CA GLU A 28 -52.93 -18.73 19.87
C GLU A 28 -51.58 -17.99 19.90
N LYS A 29 -50.78 -18.18 20.97
CA LYS A 29 -49.49 -17.50 21.09
C LYS A 29 -48.50 -17.90 20.00
N ARG A 30 -48.42 -19.19 19.64
CA ARG A 30 -47.53 -19.66 18.57
C ARG A 30 -48.03 -19.24 17.18
N SER A 31 -49.36 -19.23 16.95
CA SER A 31 -49.94 -18.76 15.69
C SER A 31 -49.68 -17.27 15.49
N GLN A 32 -49.78 -16.46 16.53
CA GLN A 32 -49.47 -15.03 16.46
C GLN A 32 -48.03 -14.80 15.96
N TYR A 33 -47.05 -15.46 16.57
CA TYR A 33 -45.65 -15.32 16.16
C TYR A 33 -45.41 -15.76 14.71
N LEU A 34 -45.92 -16.93 14.31
CA LEU A 34 -45.79 -17.41 12.93
C LEU A 34 -46.55 -16.55 11.91
N GLU A 35 -47.65 -15.91 12.31
CA GLU A 35 -48.39 -14.94 11.49
C GLU A 35 -47.54 -13.72 11.15
N GLU A 36 -46.89 -13.13 12.14
CA GLU A 36 -46.01 -11.98 11.96
C GLU A 36 -44.82 -12.32 11.05
N VAL A 37 -44.22 -13.50 11.20
CA VAL A 37 -43.13 -13.99 10.34
C VAL A 37 -43.62 -14.21 8.90
N ILE A 38 -44.82 -14.79 8.71
CA ILE A 38 -45.42 -14.96 7.38
C ILE A 38 -45.72 -13.61 6.73
N GLU A 39 -46.26 -12.65 7.49
CA GLU A 39 -46.54 -11.32 6.97
C GLU A 39 -45.26 -10.59 6.55
N LEU A 40 -44.18 -10.74 7.34
CA LEU A 40 -42.86 -10.22 6.99
C LEU A 40 -42.35 -10.79 5.66
N LEU A 41 -42.41 -12.12 5.48
CA LEU A 41 -42.01 -12.79 4.24
C LEU A 41 -42.88 -12.38 3.05
N GLN A 42 -44.19 -12.19 3.23
CA GLN A 42 -45.09 -11.69 2.18
C GLN A 42 -44.76 -10.26 1.77
N ARG A 43 -44.46 -9.39 2.74
CA ARG A 43 -44.04 -7.99 2.48
C ARG A 43 -42.71 -7.96 1.73
N LEU A 44 -41.75 -8.79 2.14
CA LEU A 44 -40.45 -8.93 1.49
C LEU A 44 -40.62 -9.37 0.02
N GLN A 45 -41.34 -10.47 -0.23
CA GLN A 45 -41.62 -10.97 -1.57
C GLN A 45 -42.29 -9.92 -2.47
N THR A 46 -43.26 -9.16 -1.93
CA THR A 46 -43.97 -8.13 -2.71
C THR A 46 -43.06 -6.97 -3.10
N ARG A 47 -42.14 -6.56 -2.22
CA ARG A 47 -41.27 -5.40 -2.45
C ARG A 47 -40.09 -5.71 -3.38
N LEU A 48 -39.63 -6.96 -3.40
CA LEU A 48 -38.53 -7.40 -4.26
C LEU A 48 -38.91 -7.55 -5.73
N GLN A 49 -40.13 -8.01 -6.02
CA GLN A 49 -40.68 -8.14 -7.39
C GLN A 49 -40.74 -6.81 -8.17
N VAL A 50 -40.44 -5.68 -7.54
CA VAL A 50 -40.65 -4.34 -8.10
C VAL A 50 -39.35 -3.69 -8.60
N THR A 51 -38.15 -4.24 -8.34
CA THR A 51 -36.94 -3.50 -8.77
C THR A 51 -35.62 -4.27 -8.88
N ASP A 52 -34.96 -4.10 -10.04
CA ASP A 52 -33.56 -4.48 -10.31
C ASP A 52 -32.53 -3.43 -9.79
N ASP A 53 -33.00 -2.39 -9.10
CA ASP A 53 -32.16 -1.30 -8.60
C ASP A 53 -31.60 -1.62 -7.21
N GLN A 54 -30.28 -1.84 -7.12
CA GLN A 54 -29.59 -2.14 -5.87
C GLN A 54 -29.81 -1.09 -4.75
N SER A 55 -30.06 0.19 -5.06
CA SER A 55 -30.37 1.18 -4.02
C SER A 55 -31.68 0.87 -3.32
N LYS A 56 -32.69 0.46 -4.09
CA LYS A 56 -33.99 0.07 -3.55
C LYS A 56 -33.92 -1.26 -2.82
N VAL A 57 -33.05 -2.18 -3.26
CA VAL A 57 -32.77 -3.41 -2.51
C VAL A 57 -32.24 -3.08 -1.10
N LEU A 58 -31.26 -2.17 -0.97
CA LEU A 58 -30.72 -1.76 0.34
C LEU A 58 -31.77 -1.07 1.23
N GLU A 59 -32.69 -0.30 0.65
CA GLU A 59 -33.82 0.30 1.36
C GLU A 59 -34.80 -0.77 1.88
N VAL A 60 -35.22 -1.69 1.01
CA VAL A 60 -36.09 -2.82 1.38
C VAL A 60 -35.45 -3.69 2.46
N MET A 61 -34.15 -3.93 2.37
CA MET A 61 -33.38 -4.68 3.37
C MET A 61 -33.34 -3.95 4.72
N THR A 62 -33.18 -2.62 4.71
CA THR A 62 -33.18 -1.82 5.94
C THR A 62 -34.51 -1.94 6.69
N ASP A 63 -35.63 -1.76 5.98
CA ASP A 63 -36.96 -1.92 6.56
C ASP A 63 -37.20 -3.35 7.07
N THR A 64 -36.74 -4.35 6.32
CA THR A 64 -36.94 -5.76 6.67
C THR A 64 -36.18 -6.14 7.95
N LEU A 65 -34.90 -5.76 8.05
CA LEU A 65 -34.09 -6.01 9.24
C LEU A 65 -34.67 -5.31 10.49
N GLN A 66 -35.19 -4.09 10.33
CA GLN A 66 -35.84 -3.37 11.43
C GLN A 66 -37.14 -4.07 11.88
N ASN A 67 -37.94 -4.59 10.95
CA ASN A 67 -39.14 -5.36 11.29
C ASN A 67 -38.79 -6.67 12.01
N ILE A 68 -37.73 -7.38 11.58
CA ILE A 68 -37.24 -8.59 12.28
C ILE A 68 -36.83 -8.25 13.71
N ARG A 69 -36.08 -7.15 13.92
CA ARG A 69 -35.70 -6.68 15.26
C ARG A 69 -36.94 -6.44 16.13
N GLY A 70 -37.95 -5.77 15.57
CA GLY A 70 -39.21 -5.51 16.25
C GLY A 70 -39.93 -6.79 16.72
N ILE A 71 -40.04 -7.80 15.84
CA ILE A 71 -40.65 -9.10 16.17
C ILE A 71 -39.90 -9.78 17.34
N ILE A 72 -38.57 -9.77 17.30
CA ILE A 72 -37.70 -10.36 18.34
C ILE A 72 -37.86 -9.62 19.68
N GLU A 73 -37.92 -8.29 19.67
CA GLU A 73 -38.02 -7.47 20.88
C GLU A 73 -39.42 -7.52 21.51
N GLU A 74 -40.49 -7.48 20.73
CA GLU A 74 -41.88 -7.55 21.21
C GLU A 74 -42.17 -8.88 21.94
N HIS A 75 -41.61 -9.99 21.44
CA HIS A 75 -41.81 -11.32 22.00
C HIS A 75 -41.02 -11.59 23.28
N LYS A 76 -40.16 -10.66 23.73
CA LYS A 76 -39.53 -10.71 25.07
C LYS A 76 -40.49 -10.35 26.20
N GLU A 77 -41.51 -9.53 25.96
CA GLU A 77 -42.36 -8.99 27.03
C GLU A 77 -43.40 -10.00 27.54
N THR A 78 -43.94 -10.85 26.65
CA THR A 78 -44.92 -11.88 27.00
C THR A 78 -44.48 -13.24 26.49
N THR A 79 -43.86 -14.02 27.39
CA THR A 79 -43.29 -15.33 27.06
C THR A 79 -44.36 -16.42 26.94
N ILE A 80 -44.07 -17.47 26.16
CA ILE A 80 -44.90 -18.67 26.12
C ILE A 80 -45.00 -19.35 27.50
N ALA A 81 -43.96 -19.21 28.34
CA ALA A 81 -43.97 -19.69 29.71
C ALA A 81 -45.02 -18.95 30.55
N ASP A 82 -45.13 -17.63 30.45
CA ASP A 82 -46.12 -16.85 31.18
C ASP A 82 -47.55 -17.13 30.73
N VAL A 83 -47.78 -17.26 29.42
CA VAL A 83 -49.08 -17.68 28.87
C VAL A 83 -49.47 -19.06 29.42
N TYR A 84 -48.55 -20.04 29.36
CA TYR A 84 -48.82 -21.40 29.81
C TYR A 84 -49.02 -21.49 31.33
N LEU A 85 -48.15 -20.89 32.14
CA LEU A 85 -48.25 -20.92 33.60
C LEU A 85 -49.52 -20.24 34.09
N THR A 86 -49.91 -19.12 33.47
CA THR A 86 -51.15 -18.41 33.77
C THR A 86 -52.36 -19.25 33.40
N ALA A 87 -52.37 -19.87 32.22
CA ALA A 87 -53.46 -20.75 31.78
C ALA A 87 -53.59 -21.99 32.68
N VAL A 88 -52.48 -22.64 33.06
CA VAL A 88 -52.49 -23.78 33.98
C VAL A 88 -53.09 -23.36 35.32
N LYS A 89 -52.57 -22.32 35.98
CA LYS A 89 -53.09 -21.88 37.29
C LYS A 89 -54.57 -21.48 37.23
N LYS A 90 -54.97 -20.75 36.19
CA LYS A 90 -56.35 -20.28 36.01
C LYS A 90 -57.33 -21.45 35.91
N HIS A 91 -56.99 -22.47 35.13
CA HIS A 91 -57.91 -23.57 34.84
C HIS A 91 -57.82 -24.72 35.83
N THR A 92 -56.66 -24.97 36.47
CA THR A 92 -56.58 -25.96 37.56
C THR A 92 -57.31 -25.51 38.81
N PHE A 93 -57.46 -24.20 39.03
CA PHE A 93 -58.27 -23.64 40.12
C PHE A 93 -59.76 -24.07 40.04
N GLU A 94 -60.26 -24.37 38.83
CA GLU A 94 -61.63 -24.86 38.60
C GLU A 94 -61.81 -26.34 39.01
N LEU A 95 -60.74 -27.09 39.24
CA LEU A 95 -60.77 -28.50 39.63
C LEU A 95 -60.99 -28.71 41.14
N GLU A 96 -61.47 -29.88 41.57
CA GLU A 96 -61.54 -30.25 43.00
C GLU A 96 -60.12 -30.29 43.62
N LYS A 97 -59.90 -29.67 44.80
CA LYS A 97 -58.58 -29.64 45.48
C LYS A 97 -58.04 -31.03 45.82
N ASP A 98 -58.87 -31.87 46.44
CA ASP A 98 -58.55 -33.24 46.80
C ASP A 98 -59.70 -34.17 46.40
N ILE A 99 -59.37 -35.29 45.75
CA ILE A 99 -60.34 -36.33 45.37
C ILE A 99 -60.03 -37.66 46.07
N SER A 100 -61.08 -38.38 46.45
CA SER A 100 -60.99 -39.73 47.02
C SER A 100 -61.62 -40.75 46.08
N VAL A 101 -60.80 -41.62 45.47
CA VAL A 101 -61.24 -42.62 44.48
C VAL A 101 -60.87 -44.03 44.94
N SER A 102 -61.65 -45.05 44.58
CA SER A 102 -61.32 -46.46 44.82
C SER A 102 -60.13 -46.93 43.98
N GLN A 103 -59.17 -47.66 44.57
CA GLN A 103 -58.05 -48.25 43.84
C GLN A 103 -58.51 -49.34 42.86
N SER A 104 -57.96 -49.34 41.64
CA SER A 104 -58.26 -50.34 40.62
C SER A 104 -57.64 -51.72 40.92
N GLU A 105 -58.24 -52.81 40.43
CA GLU A 105 -57.78 -54.18 40.65
C GLU A 105 -56.36 -54.44 40.10
N SER A 106 -55.94 -53.71 39.06
CA SER A 106 -54.60 -53.82 38.46
C SER A 106 -53.47 -53.37 39.39
N ARG A 107 -53.79 -52.67 40.50
CA ARG A 107 -52.82 -52.25 41.53
C ARG A 107 -52.54 -53.31 42.59
N PHE A 108 -53.28 -54.44 42.58
CA PHE A 108 -53.08 -55.57 43.49
C PHE A 108 -52.52 -56.81 42.77
N LYS A 109 -52.39 -56.76 41.43
CA LYS A 109 -51.85 -57.83 40.59
C LYS A 109 -50.49 -57.43 40.02
N LYS A 110 -49.52 -58.36 40.03
CA LYS A 110 -48.23 -58.16 39.38
C LYS A 110 -48.46 -58.11 37.87
N LEU A 111 -48.02 -57.04 37.21
CA LEU A 111 -48.02 -56.92 35.76
C LEU A 111 -46.60 -57.11 35.24
N GLU A 112 -46.45 -57.62 34.01
CA GLU A 112 -45.13 -57.82 33.38
C GLU A 112 -44.36 -56.52 33.21
N GLN A 113 -45.05 -55.38 33.11
CA GLN A 113 -44.44 -54.06 32.95
C GLN A 113 -44.03 -53.39 34.28
N ASP A 114 -44.29 -54.02 35.43
CA ASP A 114 -43.97 -53.42 36.74
C ASP A 114 -42.47 -53.57 37.08
N ALA A 115 -41.85 -52.52 37.61
CA ALA A 115 -40.51 -52.59 38.21
C ALA A 115 -40.45 -53.55 39.41
N ALA A 116 -39.28 -54.13 39.71
CA ALA A 116 -39.12 -55.18 40.72
C ALA A 116 -39.63 -54.78 42.12
N ASN A 117 -39.36 -53.53 42.52
CA ASN A 117 -39.87 -52.92 43.76
C ASN A 117 -41.41 -52.78 43.76
N VAL A 118 -42.02 -52.40 42.64
CA VAL A 118 -43.48 -52.29 42.48
C VAL A 118 -44.13 -53.67 42.55
N ARG A 119 -43.57 -54.69 41.89
CA ARG A 119 -44.08 -56.08 41.99
C ARG A 119 -44.06 -56.61 43.42
N PHE A 120 -43.03 -56.26 44.19
CA PHE A 120 -42.92 -56.60 45.61
C PHE A 120 -44.01 -55.88 46.44
N ILE A 121 -44.16 -54.56 46.26
CA ILE A 121 -45.20 -53.76 46.94
C ILE A 121 -46.61 -54.29 46.61
N LYS A 122 -46.91 -54.60 45.35
CA LYS A 122 -48.20 -55.18 44.95
C LYS A 122 -48.44 -56.54 45.59
N SER A 123 -47.40 -57.35 45.77
CA SER A 123 -47.47 -58.64 46.49
C SER A 123 -47.88 -58.45 47.96
N LEU A 124 -47.24 -57.50 48.66
CA LEU A 124 -47.59 -57.15 50.04
C LEU A 124 -49.02 -56.59 50.14
N LYS A 125 -49.42 -55.69 49.22
CA LYS A 125 -50.79 -55.17 49.15
C LYS A 125 -51.83 -56.27 48.97
N ARG A 126 -51.55 -57.26 48.11
CA ARG A 126 -52.45 -58.41 47.88
C ARG A 126 -52.63 -59.23 49.15
N THR A 127 -51.55 -59.53 49.86
CA THR A 127 -51.57 -60.28 51.14
C THR A 127 -52.29 -59.49 52.24
N ALA A 128 -52.04 -58.18 52.36
CA ALA A 128 -52.73 -57.32 53.32
C ALA A 128 -54.24 -57.23 53.04
N ARG A 129 -54.63 -57.15 51.75
CA ARG A 129 -56.04 -57.15 51.33
C ARG A 129 -56.74 -58.47 51.66
N SER A 130 -56.08 -59.62 51.46
CA SER A 130 -56.64 -60.93 51.79
C SER A 130 -56.75 -61.18 53.31
N LEU A 131 -55.77 -60.73 54.10
CA LEU A 131 -55.84 -60.81 55.57
C LEU A 131 -56.95 -59.91 56.14
N GLY A 132 -57.12 -58.71 55.57
CA GLY A 132 -58.20 -57.79 55.92
C GLY A 132 -59.59 -58.34 55.61
N SER A 133 -59.77 -59.04 54.47
CA SER A 133 -61.04 -59.71 54.16
C SER A 133 -61.32 -60.89 55.09
N ILE A 134 -60.31 -61.68 55.47
CA ILE A 134 -60.46 -62.79 56.43
C ILE A 134 -60.91 -62.27 57.79
N SER A 135 -60.28 -61.21 58.32
CA SER A 135 -60.68 -60.57 59.59
C SER A 135 -62.11 -60.01 59.53
N ARG A 136 -62.48 -59.37 58.42
CA ARG A 136 -63.85 -58.88 58.19
C ARG A 136 -64.86 -60.01 58.11
N ASP A 137 -64.56 -61.07 57.36
CA ASP A 137 -65.47 -62.20 57.16
C ASP A 137 -65.70 -62.92 58.50
N PHE A 138 -64.64 -63.10 59.29
CA PHE A 138 -64.74 -63.59 60.67
C PHE A 138 -65.57 -62.64 61.56
N SER A 139 -65.34 -61.33 61.49
CA SER A 139 -66.15 -60.33 62.21
C SER A 139 -67.61 -60.32 61.75
N ASN A 140 -67.91 -60.56 60.48
CA ASN A 140 -69.26 -60.57 59.92
C ASN A 140 -69.99 -61.88 60.25
N ILE A 141 -69.27 -63.01 60.33
CA ILE A 141 -69.78 -64.27 60.88
C ILE A 141 -70.14 -64.08 62.35
N LEU A 142 -69.26 -63.46 63.15
CA LEU A 142 -69.53 -63.14 64.56
C LEU A 142 -70.70 -62.15 64.71
N ARG A 143 -70.80 -61.14 63.84
CA ARG A 143 -71.90 -60.16 63.84
C ARG A 143 -73.25 -60.77 63.43
N LYS A 144 -73.26 -61.70 62.46
CA LYS A 144 -74.46 -62.48 62.11
C LYS A 144 -74.92 -63.36 63.27
N LEU A 145 -73.98 -64.00 63.98
CA LEU A 145 -74.28 -64.76 65.21
C LEU A 145 -74.81 -63.86 66.35
N LEU A 146 -74.47 -62.57 66.35
CA LEU A 146 -74.88 -61.57 67.33
C LEU A 146 -76.03 -60.65 66.85
N ASN A 147 -76.74 -60.98 65.76
CA ASN A 147 -77.81 -60.16 65.15
C ASN A 147 -77.44 -58.68 64.88
N LYS A 148 -76.17 -58.39 64.54
CA LYS A 148 -75.70 -57.05 64.16
C LYS A 148 -75.57 -56.94 62.63
N PRO A 149 -75.80 -55.75 62.04
CA PRO A 149 -75.65 -55.55 60.61
C PRO A 149 -74.20 -55.85 60.17
N THR A 150 -74.08 -56.58 59.07
CA THR A 150 -72.78 -56.94 58.47
C THR A 150 -72.06 -55.69 57.96
N ARG A 151 -70.75 -55.60 58.20
CA ARG A 151 -69.91 -54.56 57.61
C ARG A 151 -69.74 -54.82 56.11
N ALA A 152 -70.13 -53.85 55.29
CA ALA A 152 -69.82 -53.83 53.87
C ALA A 152 -68.30 -53.78 53.64
N TYR A 153 -67.83 -54.30 52.50
CA TYR A 153 -66.43 -54.10 52.10
C TYR A 153 -66.23 -52.62 51.76
N GLU A 154 -65.31 -51.95 52.46
CA GLU A 154 -64.84 -50.65 51.99
C GLU A 154 -63.70 -50.88 51.00
N PRO A 155 -63.83 -50.46 49.74
CA PRO A 155 -62.73 -50.54 48.79
C PRO A 155 -61.57 -49.69 49.28
N TRP A 156 -60.34 -50.14 49.07
CA TRP A 156 -59.15 -49.34 49.37
C TRP A 156 -59.21 -48.05 48.56
N ARG A 157 -59.26 -46.91 49.26
CA ARG A 157 -59.32 -45.59 48.61
C ARG A 157 -57.94 -44.98 48.52
N GLN A 158 -57.73 -44.15 47.50
CA GLN A 158 -56.56 -43.30 47.35
C GLN A 158 -56.98 -41.84 47.46
N GLN A 159 -56.23 -41.07 48.24
CA GLN A 159 -56.39 -39.62 48.37
C GLN A 159 -55.45 -38.94 47.38
N ILE A 160 -56.00 -38.21 46.43
CA ILE A 160 -55.24 -37.55 45.38
C ILE A 160 -55.42 -36.04 45.55
N PRO A 161 -54.33 -35.27 45.80
CA PRO A 161 -54.36 -33.82 45.72
C PRO A 161 -54.45 -33.43 44.24
N TYR A 162 -55.67 -33.42 43.71
CA TYR A 162 -55.96 -33.47 42.29
C TYR A 162 -55.49 -32.23 41.53
N GLN A 163 -55.65 -31.04 42.14
CA GLN A 163 -55.09 -29.78 41.61
C GLN A 163 -53.56 -29.85 41.49
N HIS A 164 -52.86 -30.08 42.61
CA HIS A 164 -51.39 -30.09 42.65
C HIS A 164 -50.76 -31.20 41.79
N VAL A 165 -51.40 -32.36 41.67
CA VAL A 165 -50.91 -33.44 40.79
C VAL A 165 -51.02 -33.01 39.32
N THR A 166 -52.15 -32.42 38.96
CA THR A 166 -52.41 -31.92 37.60
C THR A 166 -51.40 -30.83 37.24
N GLU A 167 -51.26 -29.79 38.08
CA GLU A 167 -50.28 -28.71 37.89
C GLU A 167 -48.85 -29.24 37.75
N TYR A 168 -48.41 -30.11 38.67
CA TYR A 168 -47.04 -30.62 38.69
C TYR A 168 -46.64 -31.36 37.40
N HIS A 169 -47.55 -32.12 36.79
CA HIS A 169 -47.25 -32.85 35.56
C HIS A 169 -47.54 -32.02 34.30
N LEU A 170 -48.44 -31.04 34.33
CA LEU A 170 -48.55 -30.05 33.26
C LEU A 170 -47.24 -29.25 33.14
N TYR A 171 -46.63 -28.86 34.27
CA TYR A 171 -45.29 -28.24 34.29
C TYR A 171 -44.14 -29.19 33.89
N LYS A 172 -44.41 -30.44 33.49
CA LYS A 172 -43.42 -31.32 32.85
C LYS A 172 -43.44 -31.29 31.32
N ALA A 173 -44.24 -30.41 30.74
CA ALA A 173 -44.21 -30.13 29.32
C ALA A 173 -43.02 -29.25 28.90
N ASP A 174 -42.09 -28.92 29.80
CA ASP A 174 -40.95 -28.02 29.55
C ASP A 174 -40.10 -28.45 28.35
N GLU A 175 -39.65 -29.71 28.30
CA GLU A 175 -38.82 -30.21 27.19
C GLU A 175 -39.58 -30.28 25.85
N LEU A 176 -40.89 -30.56 25.89
CA LEU A 176 -41.74 -30.61 24.69
C LEU A 176 -41.96 -29.20 24.14
N LEU A 177 -42.32 -28.25 25.01
CA LEU A 177 -42.51 -26.86 24.63
C LEU A 177 -41.20 -26.18 24.24
N LYS A 178 -40.07 -26.54 24.85
CA LYS A 178 -38.74 -26.08 24.43
C LYS A 178 -38.49 -26.43 22.95
N ARG A 179 -38.71 -27.70 22.56
CA ARG A 179 -38.56 -28.13 21.15
C ARG A 179 -39.44 -27.33 20.19
N ARG A 180 -40.61 -26.88 20.65
CA ARG A 180 -41.51 -26.04 19.83
C ARG A 180 -40.98 -24.61 19.72
N VAL A 181 -40.46 -24.03 20.81
CA VAL A 181 -39.73 -22.74 20.77
C VAL A 181 -38.55 -22.84 19.80
N ASP A 182 -37.78 -23.93 19.83
CA ASP A 182 -36.67 -24.15 18.90
C ASP A 182 -37.14 -24.11 17.43
N GLY A 183 -38.27 -24.75 17.12
CA GLY A 183 -38.84 -24.75 15.77
C GLY A 183 -39.39 -23.40 15.34
N ASP A 184 -40.08 -22.69 16.24
CA ASP A 184 -40.68 -21.39 15.94
C ASP A 184 -39.59 -20.35 15.63
N TYR A 185 -38.56 -20.25 16.47
CA TYR A 185 -37.52 -19.22 16.36
C TYR A 185 -36.50 -19.49 15.25
N ARG A 186 -36.33 -20.76 14.84
CA ARG A 186 -35.46 -21.13 13.71
C ARG A 186 -35.87 -20.46 12.40
N HIS A 187 -37.16 -20.27 12.16
CA HIS A 187 -37.64 -19.60 10.95
C HIS A 187 -37.11 -18.18 10.80
N VAL A 188 -36.95 -17.43 11.90
CA VAL A 188 -36.36 -16.08 11.86
C VAL A 188 -34.86 -16.15 11.55
N THR A 189 -34.14 -17.11 12.13
CA THR A 189 -32.73 -17.36 11.79
C THR A 189 -32.55 -17.64 10.31
N ASP A 190 -33.34 -18.54 9.74
CA ASP A 190 -33.25 -18.92 8.33
C ASP A 190 -33.50 -17.71 7.42
N ILE A 191 -34.43 -16.81 7.79
CA ILE A 191 -34.66 -15.55 7.08
C ILE A 191 -33.44 -14.64 7.18
N ILE A 192 -32.87 -14.42 8.37
CA ILE A 192 -31.70 -13.56 8.56
C ILE A 192 -30.52 -14.05 7.71
N LEU A 193 -30.25 -15.36 7.74
CA LEU A 193 -29.16 -15.96 6.96
C LEU A 193 -29.38 -15.83 5.45
N GLU A 194 -30.62 -16.02 4.98
CA GLU A 194 -30.95 -15.87 3.56
C GLU A 194 -30.83 -14.42 3.09
N LEU A 195 -31.23 -13.44 3.92
CA LEU A 195 -31.03 -12.02 3.63
C LEU A 195 -29.54 -11.65 3.55
N GLU A 196 -28.71 -12.20 4.45
CA GLU A 196 -27.27 -12.00 4.42
C GLU A 196 -26.63 -12.60 3.15
N ASN A 197 -26.97 -13.84 2.82
CA ASN A 197 -26.47 -14.51 1.61
C ASN A 197 -26.83 -13.71 0.36
N TYR A 198 -28.07 -13.23 0.25
CA TYR A 198 -28.50 -12.43 -0.88
C TYR A 198 -27.74 -11.10 -1.00
N LEU A 199 -27.49 -10.42 0.13
CA LEU A 199 -26.67 -9.20 0.14
C LEU A 199 -25.25 -9.47 -0.36
N ALA A 200 -24.67 -10.62 -0.02
CA ALA A 200 -23.35 -11.02 -0.49
C ALA A 200 -23.33 -11.47 -1.96
N GLU A 201 -24.32 -12.26 -2.40
CA GLU A 201 -24.43 -12.81 -3.76
C GLU A 201 -24.70 -11.73 -4.82
N ASN A 202 -25.62 -10.80 -4.56
CA ASN A 202 -25.94 -9.70 -5.49
C ASN A 202 -24.72 -8.83 -5.83
N TYR A 203 -23.70 -8.81 -4.98
CA TYR A 203 -22.45 -8.14 -5.28
C TYR A 203 -21.63 -8.91 -6.33
N TYR A 204 -21.46 -10.22 -6.15
CA TYR A 204 -20.66 -11.05 -7.06
C TYR A 204 -21.21 -11.08 -8.49
N GLU A 205 -22.52 -11.01 -8.69
CA GLU A 205 -23.14 -10.95 -10.02
C GLU A 205 -22.95 -9.60 -10.73
N SER A 206 -22.71 -8.51 -9.98
CA SER A 206 -22.44 -7.18 -10.52
C SER A 206 -20.98 -6.94 -10.93
N ASP A 207 -20.07 -7.85 -10.54
CA ASP A 207 -18.63 -7.75 -10.79
C ASP A 207 -18.30 -8.33 -12.18
N ILE A 208 -18.12 -7.44 -13.17
CA ILE A 208 -17.87 -7.77 -14.58
C ILE A 208 -16.63 -8.68 -14.71
N SER A 209 -16.89 -9.97 -14.92
CA SER A 209 -16.03 -10.85 -15.70
C SER A 209 -16.94 -11.78 -16.51
N GLY A 210 -16.89 -11.65 -17.84
CA GLY A 210 -17.64 -12.48 -18.78
C GLY A 210 -17.12 -13.92 -18.86
N GLY A 211 -17.01 -14.59 -17.71
CA GLY A 211 -16.84 -16.03 -17.64
C GLY A 211 -18.21 -16.66 -17.42
N GLU A 212 -18.68 -17.46 -18.38
CA GLU A 212 -19.84 -18.32 -18.17
C GLU A 212 -19.58 -19.22 -16.95
N PRO A 213 -20.43 -19.19 -15.91
CA PRO A 213 -20.36 -20.21 -14.88
C PRO A 213 -20.97 -21.50 -15.46
N GLU A 214 -20.12 -22.48 -15.76
CA GLU A 214 -20.52 -23.89 -15.88
C GLU A 214 -20.92 -24.43 -14.49
N VAL A 215 -22.03 -23.94 -13.93
CA VAL A 215 -22.68 -24.53 -12.74
C VAL A 215 -24.19 -24.33 -12.91
N VAL A 216 -24.97 -25.36 -12.58
CA VAL A 216 -26.44 -25.31 -12.51
C VAL A 216 -26.87 -24.00 -11.82
N PRO A 217 -27.78 -23.20 -12.41
CA PRO A 217 -28.17 -21.94 -11.80
C PRO A 217 -28.77 -22.22 -10.42
N ALA A 218 -28.18 -21.60 -9.39
CA ALA A 218 -28.75 -21.61 -8.06
C ALA A 218 -30.17 -21.00 -8.14
N PRO A 219 -31.12 -21.46 -7.31
CA PRO A 219 -32.45 -20.87 -7.28
C PRO A 219 -32.34 -19.38 -6.98
N SER A 220 -33.11 -18.57 -7.69
CA SER A 220 -33.16 -17.12 -7.50
C SER A 220 -33.58 -16.77 -6.07
N PHE A 221 -33.18 -15.60 -5.58
CA PHE A 221 -33.58 -15.14 -4.24
C PHE A 221 -35.10 -15.14 -4.05
N ASP A 222 -35.87 -14.75 -5.06
CA ASP A 222 -37.34 -14.81 -5.02
C ASP A 222 -37.85 -16.25 -4.85
N GLU A 223 -37.20 -17.23 -5.48
CA GLU A 223 -37.51 -18.65 -5.28
C GLU A 223 -37.18 -19.10 -3.86
N ARG A 224 -36.02 -18.71 -3.31
CA ARG A 224 -35.61 -19.06 -1.94
C ARG A 224 -36.48 -18.42 -0.86
N VAL A 225 -36.84 -17.14 -1.01
CA VAL A 225 -37.80 -16.44 -0.16
C VAL A 225 -39.18 -17.11 -0.24
N ASN A 226 -39.60 -17.52 -1.44
CA ASN A 226 -40.85 -18.26 -1.61
C ASN A 226 -40.78 -19.65 -0.95
N GLU A 227 -39.66 -20.36 -1.04
CA GLU A 227 -39.45 -21.64 -0.33
C GLU A 227 -39.57 -21.46 1.19
N LEU A 228 -38.94 -20.44 1.77
CA LEU A 228 -39.08 -20.09 3.19
C LEU A 228 -40.52 -19.76 3.56
N LEU A 229 -41.23 -18.99 2.71
CA LEU A 229 -42.64 -18.65 2.92
C LEU A 229 -43.54 -19.90 2.89
N GLN A 230 -43.37 -20.79 1.90
CA GLN A 230 -44.13 -22.02 1.81
C GLN A 230 -43.79 -22.98 2.96
N GLY A 231 -42.52 -23.07 3.35
CA GLY A 231 -42.06 -23.84 4.50
C GLY A 231 -42.71 -23.36 5.80
N THR A 232 -42.71 -22.05 6.05
CA THR A 232 -43.32 -21.44 7.24
C THR A 232 -44.84 -21.61 7.25
N LYS A 233 -45.52 -21.42 6.10
CA LYS A 233 -46.97 -21.71 5.97
C LYS A 233 -47.31 -23.16 6.23
N LYS A 234 -46.50 -24.09 5.71
CA LYS A 234 -46.68 -25.53 5.96
C LYS A 234 -46.50 -25.84 7.44
N TYR A 235 -45.46 -25.32 8.08
CA TYR A 235 -45.20 -25.49 9.50
C TYR A 235 -46.36 -24.95 10.36
N ARG A 236 -46.89 -23.78 10.01
CA ARG A 236 -48.08 -23.21 10.62
C ARG A 236 -49.32 -24.08 10.42
N ASN A 237 -49.57 -24.61 9.22
CA ASN A 237 -50.72 -25.48 8.96
C ASN A 237 -50.63 -26.80 9.75
N ASP A 238 -49.42 -27.29 10.02
CA ASP A 238 -49.17 -28.45 10.86
C ASP A 238 -49.27 -28.15 12.37
N LEU A 239 -49.35 -26.88 12.78
CA LEU A 239 -49.32 -26.46 14.19
C LEU A 239 -50.44 -27.09 15.01
N ASP A 240 -51.66 -27.12 14.47
CA ASP A 240 -52.82 -27.68 15.18
C ASP A 240 -52.61 -29.15 15.52
N ARG A 241 -52.10 -29.91 14.55
CA ARG A 241 -51.76 -31.33 14.70
C ARG A 241 -50.60 -31.52 15.68
N GLN A 242 -49.57 -30.68 15.61
CA GLN A 242 -48.42 -30.74 16.53
C GLN A 242 -48.83 -30.48 17.98
N VAL A 243 -49.67 -29.46 18.21
CA VAL A 243 -50.21 -29.14 19.54
C VAL A 243 -51.08 -30.29 20.04
N GLU A 244 -51.94 -30.86 19.20
CA GLU A 244 -52.75 -32.03 19.57
C GLU A 244 -51.88 -33.23 19.98
N GLU A 245 -50.86 -33.58 19.20
CA GLU A 245 -49.91 -34.66 19.50
C GLU A 245 -49.14 -34.43 20.83
N ASP A 246 -48.71 -33.19 21.10
CA ASP A 246 -47.99 -32.82 22.32
C ASP A 246 -48.91 -32.94 23.56
N PHE A 247 -50.12 -32.40 23.46
CA PHE A 247 -51.09 -32.42 24.56
C PHE A 247 -51.69 -33.81 24.78
N ASP A 248 -51.82 -34.66 23.76
CA ASP A 248 -52.12 -36.09 23.90
C ASP A 248 -51.04 -36.79 24.73
N THR A 249 -49.77 -36.53 24.43
CA THR A 249 -48.63 -37.09 25.18
C THR A 249 -48.64 -36.63 26.64
N ILE A 250 -48.92 -35.34 26.90
CA ILE A 250 -49.05 -34.78 28.25
C ILE A 250 -50.23 -35.44 28.98
N ARG A 251 -51.37 -35.61 28.30
CA ARG A 251 -52.60 -36.20 28.83
C ARG A 251 -52.39 -37.65 29.23
N GLU A 252 -51.81 -38.48 28.36
CA GLU A 252 -51.52 -39.89 28.64
C GLU A 252 -50.61 -40.03 29.88
N ASN A 253 -49.56 -39.20 29.95
CA ASN A 253 -48.65 -39.17 31.08
C ASN A 253 -49.37 -38.77 32.38
N LEU A 254 -50.19 -37.73 32.34
CA LEU A 254 -50.94 -37.27 33.51
C LEU A 254 -51.95 -38.32 34.00
N LEU A 255 -52.72 -38.92 33.09
CA LEU A 255 -53.67 -40.00 33.41
C LEU A 255 -52.97 -41.20 34.05
N HIS A 256 -51.81 -41.59 33.52
CA HIS A 256 -50.98 -42.65 34.08
C HIS A 256 -50.50 -42.34 35.50
N TYR A 257 -50.15 -41.08 35.81
CA TYR A 257 -49.75 -40.69 37.15
C TYR A 257 -50.93 -40.56 38.11
N LEU A 258 -52.07 -40.00 37.69
CA LEU A 258 -53.28 -39.85 38.50
C LEU A 258 -53.77 -41.20 39.05
N GLU A 259 -53.62 -42.28 38.30
CA GLU A 259 -53.99 -43.63 38.75
C GLU A 259 -53.04 -44.22 39.82
N ARG A 260 -51.87 -43.60 40.04
CA ARG A 260 -50.82 -44.08 40.97
C ARG A 260 -50.70 -43.22 42.23
N VAL A 261 -51.17 -41.97 42.22
CA VAL A 261 -51.08 -41.07 43.39
C VAL A 261 -52.02 -41.53 44.51
N GLY A 262 -51.58 -41.36 45.76
CA GLY A 262 -52.32 -41.83 46.93
C GLY A 262 -52.21 -43.34 47.13
N THR A 263 -51.28 -43.99 46.41
CA THR A 263 -50.90 -45.38 46.59
C THR A 263 -49.48 -45.50 47.16
N MET A 264 -49.06 -46.73 47.48
CA MET A 264 -47.67 -47.01 47.88
C MET A 264 -46.66 -46.78 46.74
N GLU A 265 -47.10 -46.71 45.49
CA GLU A 265 -46.25 -46.41 44.32
C GLU A 265 -45.89 -44.92 44.27
N ARG A 266 -46.80 -44.03 44.70
CA ARG A 266 -46.57 -42.58 44.84
C ARG A 266 -47.44 -41.98 45.94
N ARG A 267 -46.81 -41.52 47.03
CA ARG A 267 -47.49 -40.87 48.16
C ARG A 267 -48.05 -39.50 47.78
N SER A 268 -49.21 -39.14 48.33
CA SER A 268 -49.87 -37.83 48.12
C SER A 268 -48.99 -36.65 48.57
N GLY A 269 -48.26 -36.80 49.67
CA GLY A 269 -47.33 -35.78 50.17
C GLY A 269 -46.12 -35.49 49.26
N PHE A 270 -45.96 -36.20 48.13
CA PHE A 270 -45.00 -35.81 47.10
C PHE A 270 -45.39 -34.49 46.41
N TYR A 271 -46.69 -34.18 46.34
CA TYR A 271 -47.26 -33.02 45.64
C TYR A 271 -47.65 -31.90 46.61
N GLN A 272 -46.76 -31.61 47.57
CA GLN A 272 -46.89 -30.42 48.41
C GLN A 272 -46.69 -29.16 47.56
N GLU A 273 -47.36 -28.08 47.95
CA GLU A 273 -47.35 -26.77 47.26
C GLU A 273 -45.94 -26.31 46.90
N SER A 274 -44.99 -26.35 47.86
CA SER A 274 -43.59 -25.97 47.64
C SER A 274 -42.87 -26.74 46.51
N ARG A 275 -43.26 -27.99 46.24
CA ARG A 275 -42.70 -28.79 45.13
C ARG A 275 -43.37 -28.48 43.80
N VAL A 276 -44.64 -28.09 43.82
CA VAL A 276 -45.38 -27.64 42.63
C VAL A 276 -44.82 -26.29 42.19
N GLU A 277 -44.65 -25.35 43.12
CA GLU A 277 -44.02 -24.05 42.87
C GLU A 277 -42.59 -24.19 42.35
N LYS A 278 -41.76 -25.05 42.98
CA LYS A 278 -40.40 -25.33 42.49
C LYS A 278 -40.40 -25.91 41.07
N ARG A 279 -41.41 -26.72 40.72
CA ARG A 279 -41.54 -27.26 39.36
C ARG A 279 -41.99 -26.20 38.37
N ALA A 280 -42.90 -25.31 38.75
CA ALA A 280 -43.33 -24.16 37.96
C ALA A 280 -42.16 -23.21 37.67
N SER A 281 -41.33 -22.91 38.69
CA SER A 281 -40.10 -22.13 38.51
C SER A 281 -39.17 -22.80 37.51
N ARG A 282 -38.88 -24.11 37.68
CA ARG A 282 -38.03 -24.83 36.72
C ARG A 282 -38.60 -24.83 35.29
N PHE A 283 -39.92 -24.95 35.15
CA PHE A 283 -40.57 -24.88 33.84
C PHE A 283 -40.35 -23.53 33.19
N ARG A 284 -40.50 -22.43 33.95
CA ARG A 284 -40.18 -21.08 33.50
C ARG A 284 -38.71 -20.98 33.11
N ASP A 285 -37.79 -21.33 34.00
CA ASP A 285 -36.34 -21.22 33.78
C ASP A 285 -35.92 -21.94 32.48
N VAL A 286 -36.47 -23.12 32.18
CA VAL A 286 -36.14 -23.87 30.95
C VAL A 286 -36.58 -23.13 29.68
N LEU A 287 -37.78 -22.56 29.68
CA LEU A 287 -38.33 -21.87 28.50
C LEU A 287 -37.79 -20.46 28.34
N ASP A 288 -37.66 -19.71 29.44
CA ASP A 288 -37.12 -18.35 29.42
C ASP A 288 -35.65 -18.38 29.01
N ASN A 289 -34.84 -19.32 29.53
CA ASN A 289 -33.46 -19.47 29.08
C ASN A 289 -33.37 -19.84 27.59
N ALA A 290 -34.22 -20.76 27.12
CA ALA A 290 -34.23 -21.11 25.70
C ALA A 290 -34.60 -19.90 24.82
N LEU A 291 -35.60 -19.11 25.24
CA LEU A 291 -36.02 -17.90 24.55
C LEU A 291 -34.94 -16.81 24.57
N GLU A 292 -34.24 -16.63 25.70
CA GLU A 292 -33.10 -15.73 25.81
C GLU A 292 -31.96 -16.15 24.88
N GLU A 293 -31.59 -17.43 24.88
CA GLU A 293 -30.55 -17.99 23.99
C GLU A 293 -30.91 -17.76 22.51
N TRP A 294 -32.15 -18.02 22.10
CA TRP A 294 -32.63 -17.78 20.72
C TRP A 294 -32.66 -16.31 20.35
N ASN A 295 -33.14 -15.44 21.24
CA ASN A 295 -33.20 -14.01 20.99
C ASN A 295 -31.81 -13.40 20.90
N GLU A 296 -30.88 -13.82 21.76
CA GLU A 296 -29.48 -13.39 21.70
C GLU A 296 -28.85 -13.84 20.37
N ALA A 297 -29.00 -15.12 20.01
CA ALA A 297 -28.47 -15.64 18.76
C ALA A 297 -29.01 -14.89 17.52
N ASN A 298 -30.33 -14.69 17.45
CA ASN A 298 -30.97 -13.99 16.33
C ASN A 298 -30.57 -12.50 16.28
N LEU A 299 -30.46 -11.81 17.42
CA LEU A 299 -30.01 -10.41 17.44
C LEU A 299 -28.55 -10.28 17.00
N GLN A 300 -27.67 -11.19 17.41
CA GLN A 300 -26.26 -11.16 17.01
C GLN A 300 -26.08 -11.47 15.51
N LEU A 301 -26.86 -12.42 14.97
CA LEU A 301 -26.91 -12.66 13.53
C LEU A 301 -27.50 -11.46 12.77
N LEU A 302 -28.53 -10.82 13.31
CA LEU A 302 -29.11 -9.61 12.72
C LEU A 302 -28.10 -8.45 12.68
N ASP A 303 -27.35 -8.22 13.77
CA ASP A 303 -26.30 -7.21 13.84
C ASP A 303 -25.17 -7.49 12.82
N LYS A 304 -24.85 -8.78 12.60
CA LYS A 304 -23.91 -9.21 11.54
C LYS A 304 -24.46 -8.86 10.15
N THR A 305 -25.71 -9.19 9.86
CA THR A 305 -26.36 -8.88 8.58
C THR A 305 -26.47 -7.37 8.34
N GLU A 306 -26.73 -6.58 9.38
CA GLU A 306 -26.68 -5.10 9.30
C GLU A 306 -25.28 -4.59 8.93
N THR A 307 -24.23 -5.21 9.47
CA THR A 307 -22.83 -4.88 9.14
C THR A 307 -22.51 -5.24 7.69
N VAL A 308 -22.95 -6.41 7.20
CA VAL A 308 -22.81 -6.80 5.78
C VAL A 308 -23.53 -5.78 4.89
N LYS A 309 -24.76 -5.41 5.22
CA LYS A 309 -25.54 -4.40 4.48
C LYS A 309 -24.82 -3.04 4.43
N GLU A 310 -24.32 -2.55 5.56
CA GLU A 310 -23.56 -1.28 5.62
C GLU A 310 -22.31 -1.35 4.72
N PHE A 311 -21.60 -2.48 4.75
CA PHE A 311 -20.44 -2.69 3.90
C PHE A 311 -20.77 -2.74 2.41
N VAL A 312 -21.82 -3.47 2.01
CA VAL A 312 -22.31 -3.51 0.61
C VAL A 312 -22.75 -2.12 0.14
N GLY A 313 -23.38 -1.32 1.01
CA GLY A 313 -23.70 0.07 0.72
C GLY A 313 -22.46 0.94 0.46
N PHE A 314 -21.45 0.83 1.33
CA PHE A 314 -20.18 1.53 1.12
C PHE A 314 -19.45 1.10 -0.16
N GLN A 315 -19.50 -0.19 -0.46
CA GLN A 315 -18.89 -0.78 -1.64
C GLN A 315 -19.50 -0.24 -2.93
N LYS A 316 -20.82 -0.14 -3.01
CA LYS A 316 -21.51 0.54 -4.12
C LYS A 316 -21.01 1.97 -4.32
N GLU A 317 -20.93 2.74 -3.23
CA GLU A 317 -20.44 4.12 -3.29
C GLU A 317 -18.96 4.19 -3.68
N LEU A 318 -18.15 3.21 -3.26
CA LEU A 318 -16.75 3.07 -3.67
C LEU A 318 -16.64 2.83 -5.17
N ASP A 319 -17.47 1.94 -5.73
CA ASP A 319 -17.50 1.63 -7.16
C ASP A 319 -17.97 2.85 -7.98
N GLU A 320 -19.01 3.55 -7.52
CA GLU A 320 -19.46 4.82 -8.13
C GLU A 320 -18.34 5.87 -8.14
N GLN A 321 -17.65 6.09 -7.01
CA GLN A 321 -16.53 7.01 -6.95
C GLN A 321 -15.34 6.55 -7.79
N GLY A 322 -15.11 5.24 -7.90
CA GLY A 322 -14.10 4.64 -8.75
C GLY A 322 -14.38 4.90 -10.23
N MET A 323 -15.63 4.72 -10.67
CA MET A 323 -16.07 5.03 -12.03
C MET A 323 -15.98 6.52 -12.34
N ASP A 324 -16.47 7.39 -11.44
CA ASP A 324 -16.33 8.86 -11.58
C ASP A 324 -14.87 9.27 -11.78
N PHE A 325 -13.94 8.62 -11.06
CA PHE A 325 -12.52 8.87 -11.18
C PHE A 325 -11.95 8.34 -12.51
N ILE A 326 -12.34 7.14 -12.95
CA ILE A 326 -11.97 6.58 -14.26
C ILE A 326 -12.46 7.48 -15.40
N ASP A 327 -13.69 7.99 -15.33
CA ASP A 327 -14.27 8.89 -16.33
C ASP A 327 -13.56 10.26 -16.32
N SER A 328 -13.22 10.78 -15.14
CA SER A 328 -12.39 11.98 -15.01
C SER A 328 -11.00 11.79 -15.63
N LEU A 329 -10.36 10.64 -15.41
CA LEU A 329 -9.09 10.30 -16.05
C LEU A 329 -9.26 10.18 -17.56
N ALA A 330 -10.30 9.49 -18.04
CA ALA A 330 -10.55 9.34 -19.47
C ALA A 330 -10.74 10.70 -20.15
N THR A 331 -11.51 11.60 -19.52
CA THR A 331 -11.71 12.97 -20.00
C THR A 331 -10.40 13.75 -20.05
N PHE A 332 -9.54 13.59 -19.04
CA PHE A 332 -8.21 14.22 -19.01
C PHE A 332 -7.32 13.72 -20.16
N PHE A 333 -7.13 12.40 -20.26
CA PHE A 333 -6.27 11.79 -21.27
C PHE A 333 -6.76 12.10 -22.70
N ASP A 334 -8.07 12.03 -22.93
CA ASP A 334 -8.64 12.33 -24.24
C ASP A 334 -8.50 13.81 -24.61
N SER A 335 -8.73 14.72 -23.67
CA SER A 335 -8.73 16.16 -23.96
C SER A 335 -7.33 16.75 -24.13
N TYR A 336 -6.38 16.33 -23.30
CA TYR A 336 -5.06 16.96 -23.23
C TYR A 336 -3.95 16.19 -23.92
N LEU A 337 -4.12 14.87 -24.17
CA LEU A 337 -3.07 14.04 -24.77
C LEU A 337 -3.53 13.43 -26.10
N LYS A 338 -4.61 12.63 -26.11
CA LYS A 338 -4.97 11.87 -27.31
C LYS A 338 -5.52 12.71 -28.45
N LYS A 339 -6.50 13.60 -28.20
CA LYS A 339 -7.07 14.45 -29.26
C LYS A 339 -6.00 15.35 -29.89
N PRO A 340 -5.12 16.02 -29.12
CA PRO A 340 -4.07 16.84 -29.72
C PRO A 340 -3.04 16.01 -30.50
N ILE A 341 -2.56 14.87 -29.98
CA ILE A 341 -1.65 13.96 -30.71
C ILE A 341 -2.30 13.50 -32.03
N LYS A 342 -3.57 13.07 -31.98
CA LYS A 342 -4.31 12.64 -33.18
C LYS A 342 -4.52 13.77 -34.18
N SER A 343 -4.73 15.01 -33.71
CA SER A 343 -4.80 16.17 -34.60
C SER A 343 -3.47 16.38 -35.31
N LEU A 344 -2.34 16.32 -34.60
CA LEU A 344 -1.01 16.47 -35.20
C LEU A 344 -0.72 15.37 -36.24
N GLN A 345 -1.12 14.13 -35.95
CA GLN A 345 -1.01 13.02 -36.91
C GLN A 345 -1.82 13.28 -38.19
N ASN A 346 -3.07 13.74 -38.06
CA ASN A 346 -3.90 14.07 -39.22
C ASN A 346 -3.29 15.22 -40.05
N ASP A 347 -2.76 16.25 -39.39
CA ASP A 347 -2.14 17.39 -40.07
C ASP A 347 -0.85 16.96 -40.82
N LEU A 348 -0.02 16.12 -40.21
CA LEU A 348 1.18 15.53 -40.83
C LEU A 348 0.84 14.61 -42.01
N GLN A 349 -0.20 13.78 -41.90
CA GLN A 349 -0.70 12.97 -43.02
C GLN A 349 -1.25 13.85 -44.15
N GLY A 350 -1.89 14.97 -43.82
CA GLY A 350 -2.32 15.99 -44.78
C GLY A 350 -1.15 16.62 -45.54
N ILE A 351 -0.05 16.93 -44.84
CA ILE A 351 1.19 17.42 -45.43
C ILE A 351 1.81 16.32 -46.34
N GLN A 352 1.92 15.08 -45.87
CA GLN A 352 2.42 13.94 -46.65
C GLN A 352 1.65 13.77 -47.97
N SER A 353 0.32 13.82 -47.92
CA SER A 353 -0.56 13.73 -49.08
C SER A 353 -0.36 14.89 -50.08
N SER A 354 -0.11 16.09 -49.55
CA SER A 354 0.06 17.30 -50.35
C SER A 354 1.44 17.35 -51.02
N ILE A 355 2.46 16.76 -50.41
CA ILE A 355 3.83 16.68 -50.96
C ILE A 355 3.87 15.96 -52.32
N GLN A 356 3.09 14.88 -52.53
CA GLN A 356 2.99 14.23 -53.84
C GLN A 356 2.51 15.21 -54.92
N THR A 357 1.51 16.03 -54.59
CA THR A 357 0.92 17.03 -55.49
C THR A 357 1.89 18.20 -55.77
N TYR A 358 2.75 18.54 -54.81
CA TYR A 358 3.78 19.56 -54.95
C TYR A 358 4.96 19.09 -55.79
N ARG A 359 5.35 17.81 -55.65
CA ARG A 359 6.40 17.17 -56.44
C ARG A 359 6.09 17.18 -57.95
N ASP A 360 4.83 16.95 -58.33
CA ASP A 360 4.37 16.96 -59.73
C ASP A 360 4.36 18.35 -60.38
N LYS A 361 4.28 19.43 -59.58
CA LYS A 361 4.16 20.81 -60.09
C LYS A 361 5.49 21.52 -60.32
N GLN A 362 6.62 21.01 -59.80
CA GLN A 362 7.99 21.58 -59.93
C GLN A 362 8.04 23.12 -59.91
N ASN A 363 7.41 23.78 -58.91
CA ASN A 363 7.32 25.23 -58.88
C ASN A 363 7.65 25.83 -57.51
N LYS A 364 8.27 27.02 -57.50
CA LYS A 364 8.73 27.73 -56.31
C LYS A 364 7.58 28.08 -55.34
N GLU A 365 6.37 28.25 -55.86
CA GLU A 365 5.15 28.46 -55.06
C GLU A 365 4.76 27.23 -54.21
N ALA A 366 5.06 26.02 -54.67
CA ALA A 366 4.76 24.79 -53.94
C ALA A 366 5.66 24.63 -52.70
N ALA A 367 6.93 25.02 -52.81
CA ALA A 367 7.86 25.07 -51.69
C ALA A 367 7.45 26.13 -50.64
N LEU A 368 7.00 27.32 -51.09
CA LEU A 368 6.46 28.36 -50.21
C LEU A 368 5.23 27.92 -49.43
N GLN A 369 4.35 27.14 -50.04
CA GLN A 369 3.17 26.57 -49.39
C GLN A 369 3.55 25.55 -48.30
N LEU A 370 4.50 24.67 -48.60
CA LEU A 370 5.05 23.66 -47.67
C LEU A 370 5.66 24.31 -46.41
N ILE A 371 6.33 25.44 -46.57
CA ILE A 371 6.90 26.23 -45.46
C ILE A 371 5.77 26.80 -44.59
N ASP A 372 4.75 27.39 -45.19
CA ASP A 372 3.62 27.97 -44.44
C ASP A 372 2.86 26.89 -43.65
N ASP A 373 2.65 25.72 -44.26
CA ASP A 373 2.02 24.57 -43.61
C ASP A 373 2.88 24.03 -42.44
N SER A 374 4.20 23.99 -42.60
CA SER A 374 5.14 23.60 -41.52
C SER A 374 5.12 24.57 -40.34
N LYS A 375 5.09 25.89 -40.60
CA LYS A 375 5.03 26.92 -39.55
C LYS A 375 3.71 26.89 -38.81
N LYS A 376 2.61 26.64 -39.52
CA LYS A 376 1.29 26.43 -38.90
C LYS A 376 1.27 25.19 -38.02
N LEU A 377 1.86 24.08 -38.49
CA LEU A 377 1.98 22.86 -37.70
C LEU A 377 2.82 23.09 -36.44
N MET A 378 3.97 23.75 -36.54
CA MET A 378 4.82 24.08 -35.39
C MET A 378 4.11 24.99 -34.39
N ALA A 379 3.43 26.04 -34.86
CA ALA A 379 2.67 26.93 -34.00
C ALA A 379 1.55 26.18 -33.25
N LYS A 380 0.84 25.29 -33.96
CA LYS A 380 -0.23 24.46 -33.40
C LYS A 380 0.31 23.47 -32.37
N LEU A 381 1.44 22.82 -32.64
CA LEU A 381 2.11 21.92 -31.70
C LEU A 381 2.45 22.64 -30.39
N VAL A 382 3.01 23.84 -30.47
CA VAL A 382 3.32 24.64 -29.27
C VAL A 382 2.03 25.01 -28.51
N SER A 383 1.06 25.62 -29.19
CA SER A 383 -0.13 26.18 -28.53
C SER A 383 -1.15 25.14 -28.04
N GLU A 384 -1.32 24.02 -28.76
CA GLU A 384 -2.36 23.01 -28.45
C GLU A 384 -1.82 21.81 -27.66
N THR A 385 -0.50 21.61 -27.62
CA THR A 385 0.10 20.46 -26.91
C THR A 385 1.10 20.87 -25.84
N LYS A 386 2.16 21.59 -26.21
CA LYS A 386 3.30 21.84 -25.32
C LYS A 386 2.95 22.77 -24.17
N ASP A 387 2.31 23.91 -24.45
CA ASP A 387 1.96 24.88 -23.41
C ASP A 387 0.92 24.32 -22.41
N PRO A 388 -0.20 23.70 -22.85
CA PRO A 388 -1.13 23.05 -21.93
C PRO A 388 -0.49 21.92 -21.12
N LEU A 389 0.40 21.13 -21.73
CA LEU A 389 1.07 20.02 -21.05
C LEU A 389 2.02 20.51 -19.95
N ASN A 390 2.80 21.55 -20.22
CA ASN A 390 3.69 22.17 -19.24
C ASN A 390 2.91 22.77 -18.07
N GLU A 391 1.79 23.46 -18.33
CA GLU A 391 0.92 24.00 -17.29
C GLU A 391 0.35 22.89 -16.39
N LEU A 392 -0.03 21.74 -16.98
CA LEU A 392 -0.54 20.59 -16.23
C LEU A 392 0.54 19.88 -15.41
N ILE A 393 1.79 19.85 -15.90
CA ILE A 393 2.96 19.35 -15.17
C ILE A 393 3.25 20.24 -13.96
N GLU A 394 3.30 21.56 -14.15
CA GLU A 394 3.52 22.52 -13.07
C GLU A 394 2.46 22.44 -11.97
N LYS A 395 1.19 22.25 -12.37
CA LYS A 395 0.06 22.13 -11.44
C LYS A 395 -0.11 20.73 -10.85
N THR A 396 0.75 19.76 -11.19
CA THR A 396 0.69 18.37 -10.73
C THR A 396 -0.72 17.77 -10.82
N GLN A 397 -1.41 18.01 -11.94
CA GLN A 397 -2.87 17.81 -12.03
C GLN A 397 -3.31 16.35 -11.78
N LEU A 398 -2.60 15.37 -12.34
CA LEU A 398 -2.91 13.94 -12.16
C LEU A 398 -2.74 13.49 -10.70
N SER A 399 -1.66 13.92 -10.05
CA SER A 399 -1.43 13.67 -8.62
C SER A 399 -2.52 14.28 -7.75
N ASN A 400 -2.97 15.50 -8.07
CA ASN A 400 -4.07 16.14 -7.37
C ASN A 400 -5.40 15.40 -7.56
N GLN A 401 -5.71 14.92 -8.76
CA GLN A 401 -6.91 14.11 -9.01
C GLN A 401 -6.89 12.80 -8.19
N ALA A 402 -5.75 12.10 -8.15
CA ALA A 402 -5.60 10.87 -7.37
C ALA A 402 -5.72 11.12 -5.85
N ASN A 403 -5.17 12.24 -5.36
CA ASN A 403 -5.29 12.63 -3.96
C ASN A 403 -6.74 12.99 -3.59
N LEU A 404 -7.43 13.79 -4.40
CA LEU A 404 -8.84 14.15 -4.19
C LEU A 404 -9.76 12.92 -4.20
N PHE A 405 -9.49 11.96 -5.08
CA PHE A 405 -10.18 10.67 -5.06
C PHE A 405 -9.93 9.94 -3.73
N SER A 406 -8.68 9.82 -3.30
CA SER A 406 -8.32 9.19 -2.03
C SER A 406 -8.99 9.85 -0.82
N GLU A 407 -9.07 11.18 -0.79
CA GLU A 407 -9.75 11.93 0.26
C GLU A 407 -11.25 11.67 0.28
N ARG A 408 -11.93 11.70 -0.87
CA ARG A 408 -13.38 11.41 -0.98
C ARG A 408 -13.70 10.02 -0.45
N VAL A 409 -12.94 9.00 -0.87
CA VAL A 409 -13.15 7.63 -0.40
C VAL A 409 -12.90 7.51 1.10
N LEU A 410 -11.85 8.15 1.63
CA LEU A 410 -11.57 8.13 3.08
C LEU A 410 -12.62 8.88 3.90
N MET A 411 -13.17 9.99 3.41
CA MET A 411 -14.28 10.68 4.06
C MET A 411 -15.51 9.77 4.16
N LYS A 412 -15.78 8.98 3.12
CA LYS A 412 -16.90 8.04 3.12
C LYS A 412 -16.66 6.82 4.01
N ALA A 413 -15.43 6.30 4.02
CA ALA A 413 -15.06 5.26 4.97
C ALA A 413 -15.19 5.72 6.44
N ASN A 414 -15.12 7.02 6.71
CA ASN A 414 -15.31 7.57 8.06
C ASN A 414 -16.77 7.61 8.53
N SER A 415 -17.76 7.50 7.61
CA SER A 415 -19.18 7.44 7.98
C SER A 415 -19.66 6.06 8.38
N ILE A 416 -18.83 5.02 8.22
CA ILE A 416 -19.14 3.65 8.62
C ILE A 416 -18.99 3.47 10.12
N SER A 417 -19.77 2.55 10.69
CA SER A 417 -19.70 2.09 12.08
C SER A 417 -18.27 1.88 12.57
N GLU A 418 -17.93 2.52 13.69
CA GLU A 418 -16.59 2.44 14.27
C GLU A 418 -16.30 1.05 14.87
N HIS A 419 -17.30 0.47 15.52
CA HIS A 419 -17.24 -0.81 16.18
C HIS A 419 -18.37 -1.71 15.71
N VAL A 420 -18.06 -2.97 15.42
CA VAL A 420 -19.06 -3.97 15.03
C VAL A 420 -18.81 -5.28 15.79
N LEU A 421 -19.87 -6.05 15.96
CA LEU A 421 -19.81 -7.41 16.47
C LEU A 421 -19.36 -8.33 15.34
N PHE A 422 -18.18 -8.93 15.47
CA PHE A 422 -17.65 -9.87 14.49
C PHE A 422 -17.95 -11.30 14.91
N LEU A 423 -18.65 -12.05 14.06
CA LEU A 423 -19.04 -13.44 14.26
C LEU A 423 -18.18 -14.36 13.41
N TYR A 424 -17.78 -15.51 13.95
CA TYR A 424 -16.98 -16.52 13.26
C TYR A 424 -17.28 -17.92 13.77
N ASP A 425 -16.90 -18.93 12.97
CA ASP A 425 -17.17 -20.35 13.23
C ASP A 425 -18.68 -20.64 13.42
N LEU A 426 -19.53 -20.12 12.53
CA LEU A 426 -20.98 -20.32 12.58
C LEU A 426 -21.36 -21.77 12.28
N ASP A 427 -21.99 -22.44 13.24
CA ASP A 427 -22.57 -23.77 13.13
C ASP A 427 -24.10 -23.68 13.19
N THR A 428 -24.75 -23.94 12.05
CA THR A 428 -26.20 -23.88 11.89
C THR A 428 -26.90 -25.22 12.18
N ASP A 429 -26.17 -26.30 12.49
CA ASP A 429 -26.77 -27.61 12.81
C ASP A 429 -27.38 -27.64 14.23
N ASN A 430 -26.94 -26.74 15.10
CA ASN A 430 -27.44 -26.60 16.48
C ASN A 430 -28.69 -25.70 16.56
N ASN A 431 -29.43 -25.82 17.67
CA ASN A 431 -30.62 -25.05 17.99
C ASN A 431 -30.53 -24.50 19.41
N PRO A 432 -30.26 -23.18 19.61
CA PRO A 432 -29.91 -22.19 18.59
C PRO A 432 -28.55 -22.44 17.91
N PRO A 433 -28.23 -21.75 16.79
CA PRO A 433 -26.92 -21.83 16.15
C PRO A 433 -25.79 -21.47 17.12
N ASP A 434 -24.66 -22.17 17.01
CA ASP A 434 -23.47 -21.89 17.82
C ASP A 434 -22.46 -21.08 17.00
N PHE A 435 -21.81 -20.10 17.63
CA PHE A 435 -20.81 -19.26 16.99
C PHE A 435 -19.99 -18.49 18.03
N ASN A 436 -18.78 -18.12 17.63
CA ASN A 436 -17.94 -17.23 18.42
C ASN A 436 -18.13 -15.78 17.98
N PHE A 437 -18.07 -14.84 18.92
CA PHE A 437 -18.15 -13.42 18.60
C PHE A 437 -17.12 -12.57 19.36
N ARG A 438 -16.78 -11.41 18.80
CA ARG A 438 -15.95 -10.40 19.46
C ARG A 438 -16.18 -9.02 18.88
N MET A 439 -16.06 -7.99 19.71
CA MET A 439 -16.10 -6.60 19.24
C MET A 439 -14.79 -6.24 18.52
N ILE A 440 -14.88 -5.67 17.33
CA ILE A 440 -13.72 -5.21 16.54
C ILE A 440 -13.82 -3.72 16.21
N THR A 441 -12.69 -3.07 15.95
CA THR A 441 -12.64 -1.69 15.41
C THR A 441 -12.75 -1.74 13.88
N TRP A 442 -13.97 -1.88 13.39
CA TRP A 442 -14.29 -2.12 11.98
C TRP A 442 -13.75 -1.04 11.04
N ARG A 443 -14.09 0.22 11.30
CA ARG A 443 -13.65 1.38 10.50
C ARG A 443 -12.13 1.42 10.31
N LEU A 444 -11.37 1.11 11.36
CA LEU A 444 -9.90 1.09 11.29
C LEU A 444 -9.37 -0.02 10.38
N LEU A 445 -10.00 -1.19 10.39
CA LEU A 445 -9.65 -2.31 9.53
C LEU A 445 -9.99 -1.99 8.07
N LEU A 446 -11.19 -1.45 7.82
CA LEU A 446 -11.64 -0.97 6.52
C LEU A 446 -10.67 0.04 5.90
N VAL A 447 -10.40 1.16 6.58
CA VAL A 447 -9.51 2.22 6.09
C VAL A 447 -8.11 1.69 5.78
N ARG A 448 -7.62 0.71 6.55
CA ARG A 448 -6.31 0.09 6.30
C ARG A 448 -6.33 -0.82 5.09
N SER A 449 -7.34 -1.67 4.97
CA SER A 449 -7.48 -2.56 3.83
C SER A 449 -7.61 -1.75 2.54
N LEU A 450 -8.43 -0.70 2.57
CA LEU A 450 -8.61 0.26 1.47
C LEU A 450 -7.27 0.92 1.09
N LYS A 451 -6.49 1.39 2.06
CA LYS A 451 -5.15 1.94 1.79
C LYS A 451 -4.21 0.91 1.16
N GLU A 452 -4.16 -0.31 1.70
CA GLU A 452 -3.23 -1.36 1.27
C GLU A 452 -3.53 -1.87 -0.15
N HIS A 453 -4.80 -2.11 -0.48
CA HIS A 453 -5.19 -2.77 -1.72
C HIS A 453 -5.53 -1.78 -2.84
N MET A 454 -5.83 -0.53 -2.50
CA MET A 454 -6.29 0.47 -3.46
C MET A 454 -5.50 1.78 -3.39
N LEU A 455 -5.66 2.57 -2.31
CA LEU A 455 -5.17 3.97 -2.32
C LEU A 455 -3.65 4.08 -2.45
N ASN A 456 -2.87 3.20 -1.84
CA ASN A 456 -1.41 3.22 -1.97
C ASN A 456 -0.97 2.94 -3.41
N ARG A 457 -1.70 2.09 -4.15
CA ARG A 457 -1.42 1.78 -5.56
C ARG A 457 -1.63 2.97 -6.48
N LEU A 458 -2.44 3.94 -6.08
CA LEU A 458 -2.71 5.20 -6.79
C LEU A 458 -1.84 6.36 -6.30
N GLN A 459 -0.95 6.15 -5.33
CA GLN A 459 -0.11 7.25 -4.84
C GLN A 459 0.87 7.73 -5.91
N PRO A 460 1.17 9.03 -5.95
CA PRO A 460 2.14 9.60 -6.90
C PRO A 460 3.49 8.88 -6.90
N SER A 461 3.97 8.46 -5.72
CA SER A 461 5.23 7.74 -5.58
C SER A 461 5.26 6.33 -6.21
N GLN A 462 4.10 5.71 -6.44
CA GLN A 462 4.01 4.40 -7.09
C GLN A 462 3.68 4.51 -8.58
N GLN A 463 2.90 5.52 -8.96
CA GLN A 463 2.44 5.69 -10.33
C GLN A 463 3.31 6.60 -11.19
N HIS A 464 4.19 7.39 -10.57
CA HIS A 464 5.15 8.27 -11.27
C HIS A 464 4.45 9.15 -12.33
N TYR A 465 3.35 9.81 -11.95
CA TYR A 465 2.52 10.58 -12.87
C TYR A 465 3.31 11.67 -13.59
N GLU A 466 4.16 12.38 -12.86
CA GLU A 466 4.97 13.49 -13.37
C GLU A 466 6.06 12.98 -14.32
N ASP A 467 6.73 11.86 -14.00
CA ASP A 467 7.73 11.25 -14.89
C ASP A 467 7.11 10.87 -16.23
N PHE A 468 5.89 10.31 -16.22
CA PHE A 468 5.14 10.00 -17.43
C PHE A 468 4.81 11.25 -18.24
N MET A 469 4.33 12.32 -17.59
CA MET A 469 4.00 13.56 -18.28
C MET A 469 5.24 14.24 -18.87
N VAL A 470 6.37 14.20 -18.17
CA VAL A 470 7.67 14.68 -18.66
C VAL A 470 8.15 13.84 -19.85
N GLN A 471 7.95 12.52 -19.83
CA GLN A 471 8.26 11.66 -20.97
C GLN A 471 7.45 12.07 -22.21
N VAL A 472 6.13 12.23 -22.09
CA VAL A 472 5.28 12.64 -23.21
C VAL A 472 5.66 14.05 -23.72
N ALA A 473 5.99 14.98 -22.81
CA ALA A 473 6.47 16.30 -23.20
C ALA A 473 7.80 16.25 -23.96
N GLY A 474 8.70 15.36 -23.53
CA GLY A 474 9.97 15.09 -24.21
C GLY A 474 9.76 14.50 -25.61
N ASP A 475 8.87 13.52 -25.75
CA ASP A 475 8.54 12.93 -27.04
C ASP A 475 7.96 13.95 -28.03
N LEU A 476 7.10 14.87 -27.56
CA LEU A 476 6.57 15.97 -28.37
C LEU A 476 7.63 17.03 -28.72
N ALA A 477 8.59 17.28 -27.82
CA ALA A 477 9.71 18.18 -28.11
C ALA A 477 10.66 17.57 -29.17
N GLU A 478 10.91 16.26 -29.13
CA GLU A 478 11.65 15.55 -30.19
C GLU A 478 10.92 15.64 -31.53
N VAL A 479 9.59 15.49 -31.56
CA VAL A 479 8.76 15.68 -32.77
C VAL A 479 8.93 17.11 -33.32
N GLN A 480 8.90 18.12 -32.46
CA GLN A 480 9.13 19.51 -32.86
C GLN A 480 10.53 19.69 -33.50
N GLU A 481 11.58 19.16 -32.87
CA GLU A 481 12.96 19.30 -33.35
C GLU A 481 13.17 18.58 -34.69
N VAL A 482 12.57 17.41 -34.88
CA VAL A 482 12.61 16.68 -36.16
C VAL A 482 11.93 17.48 -37.26
N ILE A 483 10.79 18.12 -37.00
CA ILE A 483 10.14 19.00 -37.97
C ILE A 483 11.04 20.21 -38.26
N GLU A 484 11.50 20.93 -37.25
CA GLU A 484 12.28 22.16 -37.43
C GLU A 484 13.57 21.93 -38.25
N VAL A 485 14.39 20.96 -37.86
CA VAL A 485 15.69 20.70 -38.52
C VAL A 485 15.53 20.20 -39.95
N ASN A 486 14.59 19.30 -40.21
CA ASN A 486 14.45 18.72 -41.56
C ASN A 486 13.75 19.68 -42.53
N PHE A 487 12.81 20.50 -42.06
CA PHE A 487 12.19 21.52 -42.90
C PHE A 487 13.15 22.68 -43.19
N ASP A 488 13.99 23.08 -42.23
CA ASP A 488 15.06 24.07 -42.46
C ASP A 488 16.14 23.55 -43.42
N SER A 489 16.47 22.26 -43.35
CA SER A 489 17.40 21.63 -44.30
C SER A 489 16.82 21.52 -45.71
N ALA A 490 15.53 21.20 -45.83
CA ALA A 490 14.83 21.20 -47.12
C ALA A 490 14.75 22.62 -47.71
N LEU A 491 14.56 23.63 -46.86
CA LEU A 491 14.57 25.05 -47.20
C LEU A 491 15.89 25.49 -47.86
N GLU A 492 17.03 25.16 -47.25
CA GLU A 492 18.35 25.51 -47.79
C GLU A 492 18.59 24.89 -49.17
N LEU A 493 18.05 23.70 -49.42
CA LEU A 493 18.14 23.00 -50.72
C LEU A 493 17.17 23.57 -51.77
N PHE A 494 16.05 24.17 -51.36
CA PHE A 494 15.18 24.91 -52.27
C PHE A 494 15.78 26.26 -52.70
N GLU A 495 16.64 26.87 -51.86
CA GLU A 495 17.29 28.15 -52.14
C GLU A 495 18.61 28.01 -52.91
N ASN A 496 19.39 26.96 -52.64
CA ASN A 496 20.67 26.68 -53.28
C ASN A 496 20.52 25.52 -54.28
N ALA A 497 20.42 25.84 -55.57
CA ALA A 497 20.24 24.85 -56.65
C ALA A 497 21.53 24.07 -56.98
N ASP A 498 22.15 23.43 -56.00
CA ASP A 498 23.31 22.55 -56.18
C ASP A 498 23.18 21.31 -55.26
N GLY A 499 22.89 20.15 -55.86
CA GLY A 499 23.02 18.85 -55.17
C GLY A 499 22.09 17.75 -55.68
N ASP A 500 22.62 16.53 -55.76
CA ASP A 500 21.95 15.27 -56.19
C ASP A 500 20.74 14.82 -55.33
N ASN A 501 20.30 15.60 -54.34
CA ASN A 501 19.26 15.19 -53.37
C ASN A 501 17.93 15.92 -53.59
N ASP A 502 16.83 15.17 -53.61
CA ASP A 502 15.47 15.69 -53.79
C ASP A 502 14.94 16.31 -52.47
N PRO A 503 14.72 17.64 -52.37
CA PRO A 503 14.24 18.29 -51.14
C PRO A 503 12.90 17.73 -50.64
N TYR A 504 12.04 17.25 -51.53
CA TYR A 504 10.76 16.64 -51.16
C TYR A 504 10.95 15.29 -50.45
N SER A 505 12.00 14.54 -50.78
CA SER A 505 12.30 13.24 -50.15
C SER A 505 12.70 13.39 -48.68
N ILE A 506 13.45 14.45 -48.35
CA ILE A 506 13.86 14.78 -46.97
C ILE A 506 12.65 15.11 -46.11
N VAL A 507 11.70 15.90 -46.64
CA VAL A 507 10.46 16.24 -45.91
C VAL A 507 9.56 15.01 -45.73
N ILE A 508 9.43 14.14 -46.75
CA ILE A 508 8.64 12.91 -46.63
C ILE A 508 9.22 12.02 -45.53
N GLU A 509 10.53 11.79 -45.53
CA GLU A 509 11.19 10.97 -44.54
C GLU A 509 11.04 11.55 -43.12
N ALA A 510 11.17 12.87 -42.97
CA ALA A 510 10.94 13.55 -41.70
C ALA A 510 9.49 13.40 -41.20
N VAL A 511 8.51 13.56 -42.09
CA VAL A 511 7.08 13.39 -41.75
C VAL A 511 6.77 11.95 -41.35
N GLU A 512 7.29 10.95 -42.08
CA GLU A 512 7.12 9.53 -41.75
C GLU A 512 7.71 9.17 -40.38
N ARG A 513 8.93 9.64 -40.10
CA ARG A 513 9.58 9.46 -38.79
C ARG A 513 8.78 10.14 -37.68
N THR A 514 8.23 11.33 -37.95
CA THR A 514 7.43 12.08 -36.99
C THR A 514 6.09 11.39 -36.69
N ILE A 515 5.39 10.89 -37.71
CA ILE A 515 4.14 10.12 -37.55
C ILE A 515 4.41 8.87 -36.71
N THR A 516 5.47 8.12 -37.02
CA THR A 516 5.85 6.92 -36.27
C THR A 516 6.12 7.23 -34.79
N LYS A 517 6.82 8.33 -34.50
CA LYS A 517 7.09 8.77 -33.13
C LYS A 517 5.80 9.18 -32.40
N LEU A 518 4.88 9.87 -33.09
CA LEU A 518 3.57 10.23 -32.53
C LEU A 518 2.71 8.99 -32.26
N ASP A 519 2.75 7.97 -33.12
CA ASP A 519 2.06 6.69 -32.91
C ASP A 519 2.55 5.98 -31.64
N ASN A 520 3.88 5.86 -31.48
CA ASN A 520 4.48 5.30 -30.26
C ASN A 520 4.11 6.10 -29.00
N THR A 521 4.03 7.44 -29.13
CA THR A 521 3.61 8.31 -28.02
C THR A 521 2.14 8.10 -27.69
N ALA A 522 1.26 8.00 -28.71
CA ALA A 522 -0.15 7.71 -28.54
C ALA A 522 -0.39 6.36 -27.86
N GLU A 523 0.37 5.33 -28.24
CA GLU A 523 0.34 4.00 -27.61
C GLU A 523 0.77 4.07 -26.13
N THR A 524 1.84 4.80 -25.83
CA THR A 524 2.31 5.01 -24.45
C THR A 524 1.24 5.70 -23.59
N VAL A 525 0.57 6.71 -24.14
CA VAL A 525 -0.54 7.43 -23.49
C VAL A 525 -1.73 6.50 -23.24
N GLN A 526 -2.12 5.70 -24.24
CA GLN A 526 -3.21 4.73 -24.14
C GLN A 526 -2.93 3.65 -23.10
N ASN A 527 -1.72 3.09 -23.10
CA ASN A 527 -1.30 2.06 -22.16
C ASN A 527 -1.30 2.59 -20.72
N LYS A 528 -0.86 3.85 -20.50
CA LYS A 528 -0.90 4.46 -19.17
C LYS A 528 -2.33 4.66 -18.67
N GLN A 529 -3.25 5.10 -19.52
CA GLN A 529 -4.65 5.24 -19.13
C GLN A 529 -5.27 3.88 -18.76
N GLU A 530 -5.06 2.84 -19.57
CA GLU A 530 -5.62 1.52 -19.28
C GLU A 530 -5.00 0.92 -18.01
N GLN A 531 -3.70 1.12 -17.79
CA GLN A 531 -3.04 0.73 -16.54
C GLN A 531 -3.71 1.38 -15.32
N LEU A 532 -3.96 2.70 -15.35
CA LEU A 532 -4.59 3.40 -14.21
C LEU A 532 -6.03 2.94 -13.98
N LYS A 533 -6.79 2.72 -15.05
CA LYS A 533 -8.14 2.16 -14.98
C LYS A 533 -8.13 0.77 -14.31
N LEU A 534 -7.23 -0.11 -14.73
CA LEU A 534 -7.08 -1.45 -14.14
C LEU A 534 -6.69 -1.38 -12.66
N VAL A 535 -5.79 -0.46 -12.26
CA VAL A 535 -5.43 -0.28 -10.85
C VAL A 535 -6.63 0.09 -9.99
N VAL A 536 -7.56 0.91 -10.50
CA VAL A 536 -8.79 1.28 -9.78
C VAL A 536 -9.75 0.09 -9.70
N ILE A 537 -10.05 -0.56 -10.83
CA ILE A 537 -10.98 -1.69 -10.90
C ILE A 537 -10.49 -2.87 -10.05
N ASP A 538 -9.24 -3.29 -10.23
CA ASP A 538 -8.65 -4.39 -9.47
C ASP A 538 -8.51 -4.02 -7.98
N GLY A 539 -8.21 -2.74 -7.70
CA GLY A 539 -8.11 -2.23 -6.34
C GLY A 539 -9.45 -2.28 -5.59
N CYS A 540 -10.55 -1.83 -6.22
CA CYS A 540 -11.91 -1.98 -5.69
C CYS A 540 -12.24 -3.45 -5.47
N ARG A 541 -12.08 -4.29 -6.49
CA ARG A 541 -12.41 -5.73 -6.45
C ARG A 541 -11.64 -6.48 -5.36
N GLU A 542 -10.32 -6.32 -5.28
CA GLU A 542 -9.51 -6.98 -4.25
C GLU A 542 -9.93 -6.57 -2.84
N PHE A 543 -10.16 -5.27 -2.63
CA PHE A 543 -10.61 -4.73 -1.35
C PHE A 543 -11.99 -5.29 -0.97
N SER A 544 -12.93 -5.19 -1.90
CA SER A 544 -14.31 -5.66 -1.82
C SER A 544 -14.38 -7.14 -1.41
N ASN A 545 -13.75 -8.01 -2.20
CA ASN A 545 -13.75 -9.45 -1.94
C ASN A 545 -13.16 -9.80 -0.58
N LYS A 546 -12.09 -9.11 -0.19
CA LYS A 546 -11.43 -9.35 1.08
C LYS A 546 -12.30 -8.97 2.27
N MET A 547 -12.89 -7.77 2.23
CA MET A 547 -13.70 -7.27 3.33
C MET A 547 -15.07 -7.98 3.41
N LEU A 548 -15.66 -8.34 2.26
CA LEU A 548 -16.90 -9.12 2.22
C LEU A 548 -16.66 -10.52 2.79
N ASN A 549 -15.60 -11.23 2.36
CA ASN A 549 -15.24 -12.54 2.91
C ASN A 549 -15.01 -12.48 4.42
N LEU A 550 -14.37 -11.41 4.91
CA LEU A 550 -14.15 -11.22 6.33
C LEU A 550 -15.48 -11.15 7.10
N VAL A 551 -16.41 -10.28 6.71
CA VAL A 551 -17.65 -10.02 7.46
C VAL A 551 -18.70 -11.11 7.23
N HIS A 552 -18.83 -11.61 6.00
CA HIS A 552 -19.83 -12.62 5.63
C HIS A 552 -19.39 -14.03 6.06
N ASN A 553 -18.21 -14.48 5.62
CA ASN A 553 -17.75 -15.84 5.92
C ASN A 553 -17.11 -15.98 7.31
N GLY A 554 -16.88 -14.87 8.01
CA GLY A 554 -16.31 -14.88 9.36
C GLY A 554 -14.89 -15.44 9.42
N ASP A 555 -14.04 -15.15 8.42
CA ASP A 555 -12.67 -15.69 8.36
C ASP A 555 -11.80 -15.18 9.53
N SER A 556 -11.75 -16.00 10.59
CA SER A 556 -11.00 -15.72 11.80
C SER A 556 -9.48 -15.69 11.57
N LYS A 557 -8.96 -16.38 10.55
CA LYS A 557 -7.52 -16.37 10.20
C LYS A 557 -7.13 -15.04 9.59
N GLU A 558 -7.97 -14.50 8.71
CA GLU A 558 -7.74 -13.20 8.10
C GLU A 558 -7.79 -12.08 9.15
N LEU A 559 -8.75 -12.15 10.07
CA LEU A 559 -8.84 -11.22 11.17
C LEU A 559 -7.63 -11.31 12.13
N GLN A 560 -7.13 -12.51 12.42
CA GLN A 560 -5.90 -12.71 13.18
C GLN A 560 -4.66 -12.16 12.45
N LEU A 561 -4.61 -12.27 11.12
CA LEU A 561 -3.53 -11.71 10.30
C LEU A 561 -3.55 -10.18 10.33
N LEU A 562 -4.74 -9.58 10.22
CA LEU A 562 -4.95 -8.13 10.33
C LEU A 562 -4.62 -7.62 11.74
N ASP A 563 -4.99 -8.35 12.80
CA ASP A 563 -4.64 -8.04 14.19
C ASP A 563 -3.16 -8.25 14.52
N ALA A 564 -2.53 -9.28 13.95
CA ALA A 564 -1.10 -9.53 14.11
C ALA A 564 -0.29 -8.40 13.45
N LYS A 565 -0.68 -7.98 12.24
CA LYS A 565 -0.14 -6.78 11.58
C LYS A 565 -0.41 -5.52 12.44
N TYR A 566 -1.56 -5.41 13.10
CA TYR A 566 -1.89 -4.29 13.99
C TYR A 566 -1.03 -4.22 15.25
N LYS A 567 -0.81 -5.35 15.94
CA LYS A 567 0.07 -5.42 17.12
C LYS A 567 1.53 -5.13 16.79
N VAL A 568 1.96 -5.44 15.55
CA VAL A 568 3.27 -5.07 15.01
C VAL A 568 3.36 -3.55 14.78
N LYS A 569 2.28 -2.89 14.34
CA LYS A 569 2.21 -1.43 14.11
C LYS A 569 1.90 -0.57 15.34
N GLN A 570 1.14 -1.01 16.33
CA GLN A 570 0.98 -0.27 17.61
C GLN A 570 2.25 -0.30 18.45
N LYS A 571 3.01 -1.40 18.39
CA LYS A 571 4.39 -1.38 18.89
C LYS A 571 5.27 -0.43 18.08
N ALA A 572 4.93 -0.08 16.84
CA ALA A 572 5.72 0.81 15.99
C ALA A 572 5.83 2.25 16.51
N HIS A 573 4.98 2.73 17.43
CA HIS A 573 5.21 4.03 18.10
C HIS A 573 6.23 4.00 19.26
N GLY A 574 6.76 2.82 19.61
CA GLY A 574 8.00 2.68 20.38
C GLY A 574 9.09 1.86 19.67
N TRP A 575 8.74 1.23 18.55
CA TRP A 575 9.61 0.33 17.78
C TRP A 575 10.18 1.02 16.54
N GLN A 576 9.67 2.13 16.03
CA GLN A 576 10.39 2.87 14.96
C GLN A 576 11.70 3.51 15.44
N THR A 577 11.86 3.77 16.75
CA THR A 577 13.13 4.22 17.34
C THR A 577 13.95 3.09 17.98
N LYS A 578 13.40 1.88 18.16
CA LYS A 578 14.11 0.72 18.77
C LYS A 578 14.22 -0.55 17.91
N ALA A 579 13.37 -0.74 16.89
CA ALA A 579 13.48 -1.78 15.87
C ALA A 579 14.50 -1.39 14.81
N GLY A 580 14.59 -0.12 14.41
CA GLY A 580 15.73 0.35 13.60
C GLY A 580 17.06 0.03 14.28
N ALA A 581 17.15 0.26 15.60
CA ALA A 581 18.35 -0.05 16.39
C ALA A 581 18.55 -1.54 16.76
N ARG A 582 17.51 -2.39 16.72
CA ARG A 582 17.62 -3.84 16.99
C ARG A 582 17.63 -4.71 15.73
N TRP A 583 16.99 -4.32 14.63
CA TRP A 583 17.12 -4.96 13.33
C TRP A 583 18.42 -4.56 12.64
N ALA A 584 18.91 -3.31 12.82
CA ALA A 584 20.31 -3.02 12.54
C ALA A 584 21.22 -3.93 13.37
N ARG A 585 21.00 -4.09 14.69
CA ARG A 585 21.83 -5.01 15.50
C ARG A 585 21.64 -6.50 15.21
N ILE A 586 20.48 -6.99 14.77
CA ILE A 586 20.25 -8.41 14.47
C ILE A 586 20.71 -8.73 13.04
N GLN A 587 20.56 -7.82 12.09
CA GLN A 587 21.08 -7.96 10.72
C GLN A 587 22.59 -7.71 10.69
N ASP A 588 23.12 -6.79 11.50
CA ASP A 588 24.55 -6.66 11.77
C ASP A 588 25.06 -7.86 12.57
N SER A 589 24.33 -8.41 13.53
CA SER A 589 24.77 -9.62 14.24
C SER A 589 24.65 -10.88 13.40
N PHE A 590 23.69 -11.03 12.48
CA PHE A 590 23.59 -12.18 11.57
C PHE A 590 24.58 -12.06 10.40
N ALA A 591 24.87 -10.85 9.92
CA ALA A 591 25.93 -10.59 8.94
C ALA A 591 27.33 -10.72 9.58
N VAL A 592 27.51 -10.30 10.83
CA VAL A 592 28.73 -10.51 11.63
C VAL A 592 28.87 -11.98 12.04
N PHE A 593 27.80 -12.69 12.40
CA PHE A 593 27.82 -14.13 12.72
C PHE A 593 28.08 -14.99 11.47
N ARG A 594 27.54 -14.62 10.30
CA ARG A 594 27.85 -15.25 9.00
C ARG A 594 29.27 -14.91 8.52
N ARG A 595 29.78 -13.71 8.84
CA ARG A 595 31.20 -13.32 8.64
C ARG A 595 32.15 -13.99 9.66
N PHE A 596 31.72 -14.29 10.88
CA PHE A 596 32.53 -14.95 11.91
C PHE A 596 32.57 -16.47 11.76
N ILE A 597 31.46 -17.12 11.39
CA ILE A 597 31.45 -18.55 11.04
C ILE A 597 32.21 -18.76 9.72
N GLY A 598 32.00 -17.90 8.72
CA GLY A 598 32.75 -17.94 7.46
C GLY A 598 34.27 -17.71 7.63
N LYS A 599 34.68 -16.76 8.48
CA LYS A 599 36.11 -16.49 8.78
C LYS A 599 36.75 -17.57 9.65
N LYS A 600 36.07 -18.13 10.67
CA LYS A 600 36.65 -19.21 11.49
C LYS A 600 36.66 -20.56 10.77
N VAL A 601 35.66 -20.85 9.93
CA VAL A 601 35.63 -22.06 9.09
C VAL A 601 36.67 -21.97 7.97
N LYS A 602 36.88 -20.80 7.33
CA LYS A 602 37.98 -20.60 6.37
C LYS A 602 39.37 -20.59 7.01
N ALA A 603 39.53 -20.10 8.24
CA ALA A 603 40.82 -20.10 8.94
C ALA A 603 41.25 -21.51 9.41
N TYR A 604 40.29 -22.39 9.76
CA TYR A 604 40.60 -23.80 10.04
C TYR A 604 40.75 -24.64 8.76
N LEU A 605 39.99 -24.34 7.70
CA LEU A 605 40.12 -25.03 6.40
C LEU A 605 41.37 -24.63 5.61
N SER A 606 41.90 -23.41 5.75
CA SER A 606 43.16 -23.01 5.10
C SER A 606 44.38 -23.61 5.79
N VAL A 607 44.35 -23.81 7.11
CA VAL A 607 45.38 -24.52 7.86
C VAL A 607 45.31 -26.03 7.58
N ALA A 608 44.11 -26.62 7.48
CA ALA A 608 43.93 -28.02 7.12
C ALA A 608 44.30 -28.33 5.66
N ARG A 609 44.09 -27.42 4.70
CA ARG A 609 44.52 -27.58 3.30
C ARG A 609 46.03 -27.48 3.11
N ARG A 610 46.71 -26.60 3.86
CA ARG A 610 48.19 -26.56 3.93
C ARG A 610 48.79 -27.80 4.57
N PHE A 611 48.09 -28.44 5.51
CA PHE A 611 48.55 -29.66 6.19
C PHE A 611 48.23 -30.95 5.42
N LEU A 612 47.26 -30.93 4.49
CA LEU A 612 46.82 -32.09 3.70
C LEU A 612 47.33 -32.11 2.25
N GLY A 613 48.23 -31.20 1.86
CA GLY A 613 48.94 -31.28 0.57
C GLY A 613 48.09 -31.06 -0.68
N PHE A 614 46.92 -30.42 -0.56
CA PHE A 614 46.08 -30.02 -1.70
C PHE A 614 46.18 -28.53 -1.94
N GLU A 615 47.29 -28.10 -2.54
CA GLU A 615 47.37 -26.84 -3.28
C GLU A 615 48.38 -27.01 -4.41
N GLU A 616 47.88 -27.29 -5.60
CA GLU A 616 48.62 -27.04 -6.83
C GLU A 616 48.91 -25.55 -6.90
N GLN A 617 50.19 -25.23 -7.09
CA GLN A 617 50.68 -23.88 -7.34
C GLN A 617 50.05 -23.34 -8.63
N GLN A 618 48.94 -22.62 -8.52
CA GLN A 618 48.65 -21.56 -9.47
C GLN A 618 49.10 -20.25 -8.85
N ALA A 619 50.25 -19.82 -9.34
CA ALA A 619 50.92 -18.60 -8.97
C ALA A 619 49.93 -17.43 -8.95
N GLU A 620 49.99 -16.71 -7.84
CA GLU A 620 49.52 -15.35 -7.64
C GLU A 620 50.23 -14.41 -8.65
N GLN A 621 49.85 -14.50 -9.92
CA GLN A 621 50.00 -13.43 -10.89
C GLN A 621 48.68 -12.69 -10.96
N VAL A 622 48.29 -12.06 -9.84
CA VAL A 622 47.44 -10.88 -9.94
C VAL A 622 48.25 -9.89 -10.76
N LEU A 623 47.81 -9.65 -11.99
CA LEU A 623 48.31 -8.64 -12.90
C LEU A 623 48.54 -7.34 -12.13
N LYS A 624 49.79 -7.10 -11.67
CA LYS A 624 50.30 -5.76 -11.38
C LYS A 624 50.47 -5.06 -12.73
N THR A 625 49.36 -4.82 -13.41
CA THR A 625 49.30 -3.87 -14.50
C THR A 625 49.58 -2.53 -13.84
N ASP A 626 50.71 -1.91 -14.17
CA ASP A 626 51.10 -0.63 -13.61
C ASP A 626 49.96 0.37 -13.81
N VAL A 627 49.64 1.20 -12.82
CA VAL A 627 48.59 2.23 -12.95
C VAL A 627 48.88 3.10 -14.18
N ALA A 628 50.16 3.31 -14.49
CA ALA A 628 50.61 3.96 -15.72
C ALA A 628 50.16 3.22 -17.00
N THR A 629 50.21 1.88 -17.03
CA THR A 629 49.72 1.06 -18.14
C THR A 629 48.19 1.12 -18.26
N TYR A 630 47.46 1.09 -17.13
CA TYR A 630 46.00 1.25 -17.13
C TYR A 630 45.55 2.64 -17.65
N LEU A 631 46.35 3.67 -17.37
CA LEU A 631 46.12 5.05 -17.83
C LEU A 631 46.49 5.25 -19.31
N SER A 632 47.63 4.71 -19.77
CA SER A 632 48.06 4.77 -21.18
C SER A 632 47.01 4.18 -22.13
N ASN A 633 46.44 3.04 -21.76
CA ASN A 633 45.38 2.39 -22.54
C ASN A 633 44.11 3.25 -22.65
N THR A 634 43.86 4.17 -21.69
CA THR A 634 42.73 5.12 -21.77
C THR A 634 42.94 6.15 -22.86
N ASP A 635 44.12 6.77 -22.85
CA ASP A 635 44.45 7.87 -23.76
C ASP A 635 44.57 7.34 -25.20
N GLU A 636 44.99 6.09 -25.38
CA GLU A 636 44.95 5.38 -26.66
C GLU A 636 43.52 5.10 -27.12
N LYS A 637 42.66 4.53 -26.26
CA LYS A 637 41.24 4.30 -26.59
C LYS A 637 40.51 5.58 -27.01
N ILE A 638 40.73 6.68 -26.31
CA ILE A 638 40.12 7.98 -26.68
C ILE A 638 40.56 8.39 -28.10
N LYS A 639 41.81 8.11 -28.50
CA LYS A 639 42.30 8.43 -29.85
C LYS A 639 41.71 7.53 -30.93
N GLU A 640 41.36 6.29 -30.61
CA GLU A 640 40.75 5.33 -31.55
C GLU A 640 39.30 5.67 -31.90
N LEU A 641 38.59 6.41 -31.04
CA LEU A 641 37.19 6.79 -31.28
C LEU A 641 37.01 7.72 -32.49
N PRO A 642 35.81 7.70 -33.13
CA PRO A 642 35.46 8.62 -34.20
C PRO A 642 35.67 10.08 -33.81
N TYR A 643 36.08 10.91 -34.78
CA TYR A 643 36.41 12.32 -34.54
C TYR A 643 35.26 13.09 -33.84
N ILE A 644 34.00 12.84 -34.25
CA ILE A 644 32.83 13.48 -33.64
C ILE A 644 32.68 13.12 -32.16
N TYR A 645 32.91 11.86 -31.80
CA TYR A 645 32.80 11.37 -30.43
C TYR A 645 33.92 11.94 -29.54
N ARG A 646 35.14 12.04 -30.07
CA ARG A 646 36.27 12.68 -29.38
C ARG A 646 35.99 14.15 -29.06
N ARG A 647 35.32 14.85 -29.98
CA ARG A 647 34.95 16.26 -29.79
C ARG A 647 33.82 16.42 -28.76
N LEU A 648 32.78 15.59 -28.83
CA LEU A 648 31.62 15.65 -27.93
C LEU A 648 31.97 15.36 -26.46
N PHE A 649 32.98 14.51 -26.23
CA PHE A 649 33.44 14.16 -24.88
C PHE A 649 34.80 14.77 -24.53
N ASN A 650 35.18 15.87 -25.19
CA ASN A 650 36.40 16.60 -24.86
C ASN A 650 36.19 17.45 -23.59
N PHE A 651 36.98 17.19 -22.56
CA PHE A 651 36.90 17.88 -21.26
C PHE A 651 37.45 19.30 -21.27
N ASP A 652 38.28 19.65 -22.26
CA ASP A 652 38.96 20.95 -22.35
C ASP A 652 38.17 21.96 -23.20
N MET A 653 37.04 21.56 -23.79
CA MET A 653 36.17 22.47 -24.55
C MET A 653 35.01 22.96 -23.70
N GLU A 654 34.60 24.21 -23.94
CA GLU A 654 33.34 24.71 -23.40
C GLU A 654 32.20 23.79 -23.83
N THR A 655 31.40 23.38 -22.86
CA THR A 655 30.25 22.52 -23.11
C THR A 655 29.23 23.31 -23.93
N ASP A 656 28.65 22.69 -24.95
CA ASP A 656 27.48 23.26 -25.63
C ASP A 656 26.27 23.18 -24.68
N ARG A 657 25.50 24.26 -24.60
CA ARG A 657 24.34 24.39 -23.71
C ARG A 657 23.35 23.24 -23.87
N ARG A 658 23.23 22.66 -25.07
CA ARG A 658 22.36 21.50 -25.35
C ARG A 658 22.75 20.23 -24.59
N PHE A 659 24.00 20.16 -24.09
CA PHE A 659 24.51 19.02 -23.33
C PHE A 659 24.60 19.27 -21.82
N TYR A 660 24.13 20.45 -21.39
CA TYR A 660 24.08 20.80 -19.98
C TYR A 660 22.77 20.32 -19.37
N VAL A 661 22.87 19.45 -18.37
CA VAL A 661 21.70 18.97 -17.66
C VAL A 661 21.32 20.00 -16.61
N THR A 662 20.24 20.73 -16.89
CA THR A 662 19.69 21.73 -15.98
C THR A 662 19.15 21.02 -14.73
N LEU A 663 19.81 21.24 -13.59
CA LEU A 663 19.19 21.01 -12.29
C LEU A 663 18.14 22.12 -12.14
N ASN A 664 16.89 21.86 -12.54
CA ASN A 664 15.82 22.88 -12.66
C ASN A 664 15.60 23.72 -11.39
N GLU A 665 16.05 23.25 -10.22
CA GLU A 665 16.01 24.03 -8.97
C GLU A 665 17.15 25.06 -8.85
N ASN A 666 18.32 24.83 -9.47
CA ASN A 666 19.56 25.51 -9.13
C ASN A 666 19.74 26.93 -9.70
N PHE A 667 19.22 27.22 -10.89
CA PHE A 667 19.26 28.60 -11.41
C PHE A 667 18.25 29.50 -10.70
N SER A 668 17.14 28.94 -10.19
CA SER A 668 16.15 29.70 -9.41
C SER A 668 16.74 30.25 -8.11
N TYR A 669 17.68 29.54 -7.47
CA TYR A 669 18.35 30.02 -6.25
C TYR A 669 19.25 31.21 -6.53
N LEU A 670 20.02 31.17 -7.62
CA LEU A 670 20.86 32.29 -8.04
C LEU A 670 20.01 33.50 -8.43
N GLN A 671 18.93 33.26 -9.18
CA GLN A 671 17.98 34.31 -9.56
C GLN A 671 17.38 34.99 -8.32
N LYS A 672 16.88 34.22 -7.35
CA LYS A 672 16.35 34.76 -6.08
C LYS A 672 17.39 35.56 -5.29
N ALA A 673 18.62 35.07 -5.23
CA ALA A 673 19.73 35.75 -4.56
C ALA A 673 20.02 37.11 -5.23
N PHE A 674 20.05 37.11 -6.56
CA PHE A 674 20.29 38.30 -7.37
C PHE A 674 19.14 39.31 -7.26
N GLU A 675 17.88 38.87 -7.40
CA GLU A 675 16.69 39.71 -7.25
C GLU A 675 16.60 40.34 -5.86
N SER A 676 16.95 39.59 -4.81
CA SER A 676 17.01 40.11 -3.44
C SER A 676 18.03 41.24 -3.31
N TRP A 677 19.20 41.08 -3.94
CA TRP A 677 20.25 42.09 -3.97
C TRP A 677 19.91 43.33 -4.80
N GLU A 678 19.24 43.15 -5.94
CA GLU A 678 18.70 44.28 -6.71
C GLU A 678 17.72 45.09 -5.85
N ASN A 679 16.90 44.42 -5.04
CA ASN A 679 15.97 45.01 -4.09
C ASN A 679 16.61 45.55 -2.78
N ASN A 680 17.93 45.74 -2.75
CA ASN A 680 18.72 46.28 -1.62
C ASN A 680 18.76 45.40 -0.37
N TYR A 681 18.52 44.09 -0.50
CA TYR A 681 18.87 43.13 0.55
C TYR A 681 20.27 42.56 0.27
N PRO A 682 21.24 42.67 1.19
CA PRO A 682 22.59 42.18 0.94
C PRO A 682 22.60 40.66 0.71
N SER A 683 23.00 40.23 -0.49
CA SER A 683 23.08 38.81 -0.86
C SER A 683 24.44 38.46 -1.45
N THR A 684 24.91 37.26 -1.17
CA THR A 684 26.17 36.68 -1.65
C THR A 684 25.93 35.21 -2.00
N PHE A 685 26.61 34.71 -3.03
CA PHE A 685 26.34 33.39 -3.59
C PHE A 685 27.61 32.54 -3.69
N ALA A 686 27.56 31.27 -3.29
CA ALA A 686 28.67 30.34 -3.44
C ALA A 686 28.30 29.09 -4.23
N VAL A 687 29.15 28.70 -5.18
CA VAL A 687 29.06 27.48 -5.98
C VAL A 687 30.14 26.50 -5.52
N ILE A 688 29.71 25.36 -5.01
CA ILE A 688 30.58 24.37 -4.36
C ILE A 688 30.48 23.05 -5.12
N GLY A 689 31.59 22.31 -5.23
CA GLY A 689 31.58 20.98 -5.81
C GLY A 689 32.97 20.42 -6.10
N GLU A 690 33.05 19.11 -6.33
CA GLU A 690 34.33 18.45 -6.66
C GLU A 690 34.91 18.93 -8.00
N LYS A 691 36.20 18.67 -8.24
CA LYS A 691 36.78 18.94 -9.55
C LYS A 691 36.08 18.09 -10.62
N GLY A 692 35.62 18.72 -11.69
CA GLY A 692 34.82 18.05 -12.74
C GLY A 692 33.31 17.92 -12.45
N SER A 693 32.78 18.60 -11.43
CA SER A 693 31.34 18.63 -11.14
C SER A 693 30.53 19.61 -12.02
N GLY A 694 31.19 20.45 -12.83
CA GLY A 694 30.51 21.43 -13.70
C GLY A 694 30.32 22.83 -13.10
N LYS A 695 31.08 23.23 -12.07
CA LYS A 695 31.01 24.58 -11.46
C LYS A 695 31.19 25.72 -12.46
N SER A 696 32.28 25.72 -13.22
CA SER A 696 32.58 26.78 -14.19
C SER A 696 31.60 26.76 -15.35
N THR A 697 31.10 25.58 -15.74
CA THR A 697 30.00 25.45 -16.72
C THR A 697 28.71 26.07 -16.21
N TYR A 698 28.33 25.83 -14.95
CA TYR A 698 27.18 26.47 -14.32
C TYR A 698 27.33 28.00 -14.28
N LEU A 699 28.50 28.50 -13.87
CA LEU A 699 28.77 29.93 -13.78
C LEU A 699 28.75 30.60 -15.15
N SER A 700 29.39 30.01 -16.16
CA SER A 700 29.39 30.50 -17.54
C SER A 700 27.96 30.68 -18.07
N TYR A 701 27.09 29.67 -17.92
CA TYR A 701 25.69 29.81 -18.35
C TYR A 701 24.88 30.78 -17.49
N ALA A 702 25.12 30.82 -16.18
CA ALA A 702 24.49 31.79 -15.31
C ALA A 702 24.83 33.23 -15.74
N LEU A 703 26.10 33.49 -16.05
CA LEU A 703 26.58 34.77 -16.57
C LEU A 703 25.90 35.15 -17.88
N ASP A 704 25.79 34.19 -18.80
CA ASP A 704 25.13 34.39 -20.09
C ASP A 704 23.61 34.61 -20.00
N ASP A 705 22.94 34.04 -19.01
CA ASP A 705 21.48 34.12 -18.91
C ASP A 705 21.01 35.33 -18.11
N PHE A 706 21.66 35.60 -16.98
CA PHE A 706 21.16 36.58 -16.00
C PHE A 706 21.91 37.90 -16.07
N PHE A 707 23.15 37.92 -16.58
CA PHE A 707 24.04 39.06 -16.40
C PHE A 707 24.52 39.74 -17.71
N LYS A 708 24.02 39.34 -18.88
CA LYS A 708 24.38 39.91 -20.20
C LYS A 708 24.29 41.44 -20.32
N GLN A 709 23.47 42.10 -19.49
CA GLN A 709 23.28 43.56 -19.50
C GLN A 709 23.91 44.28 -18.29
N ARG A 710 24.72 43.57 -17.47
CA ARG A 710 25.35 44.10 -16.26
C ARG A 710 26.87 44.14 -16.41
N GLU A 711 27.51 45.00 -15.62
CA GLU A 711 28.97 45.03 -15.50
C GLU A 711 29.40 43.86 -14.60
N VAL A 712 29.81 42.76 -15.23
CA VAL A 712 30.34 41.56 -14.58
C VAL A 712 31.86 41.55 -14.70
N LYS A 713 32.56 41.40 -13.58
CA LYS A 713 33.98 41.05 -13.57
C LYS A 713 34.12 39.59 -13.15
N ASP A 714 34.60 38.75 -14.07
CA ASP A 714 34.90 37.35 -13.81
C ASP A 714 36.41 37.18 -13.58
N ILE A 715 36.79 36.71 -12.40
CA ILE A 715 38.17 36.61 -11.91
C ILE A 715 38.43 35.15 -11.56
N HIS A 716 39.26 34.50 -12.36
CA HIS A 716 39.71 33.13 -12.10
C HIS A 716 41.04 33.12 -11.35
N LEU A 717 41.04 32.65 -10.10
CA LEU A 717 42.23 32.60 -9.26
C LEU A 717 43.15 31.47 -9.71
N VAL A 718 44.42 31.78 -9.96
CA VAL A 718 45.43 30.80 -10.35
C VAL A 718 46.62 30.85 -9.38
N GLY A 719 46.77 29.76 -8.63
CA GLY A 719 47.89 29.58 -7.72
C GLY A 719 47.71 30.19 -6.34
N ALA A 720 48.52 29.76 -5.37
CA ALA A 720 48.33 30.11 -3.98
C ALA A 720 48.63 31.59 -3.72
N ILE A 721 47.60 32.34 -3.36
CA ILE A 721 47.63 33.71 -2.86
C ILE A 721 47.35 33.61 -1.38
N SER A 722 48.35 33.84 -0.54
CA SER A 722 48.24 33.50 0.89
C SER A 722 48.44 34.68 1.82
N SER A 723 49.05 35.76 1.33
CA SER A 723 49.29 36.98 2.09
C SER A 723 48.35 38.12 1.69
N GLU A 724 48.07 38.99 2.65
CA GLU A 724 47.26 40.20 2.44
C GLU A 724 47.84 41.11 1.34
N VAL A 725 49.18 41.24 1.28
CA VAL A 725 49.85 42.05 0.24
C VAL A 725 49.62 41.49 -1.17
N GLU A 726 49.63 40.17 -1.33
CA GLU A 726 49.31 39.54 -2.62
C GLU A 726 47.84 39.73 -2.98
N PHE A 727 46.93 39.67 -1.99
CA PHE A 727 45.51 39.92 -2.16
C PHE A 727 45.21 41.38 -2.57
N ILE A 728 45.83 42.36 -1.91
CA ILE A 728 45.67 43.78 -2.26
C ILE A 728 46.07 44.02 -3.72
N LYS A 729 47.22 43.49 -4.14
CA LYS A 729 47.70 43.60 -5.53
C LYS A 729 46.77 42.90 -6.54
N LEU A 730 46.19 41.77 -6.15
CA LEU A 730 45.18 41.10 -6.96
C LEU A 730 43.97 42.00 -7.16
N MET A 731 43.40 42.54 -6.08
CA MET A 731 42.21 43.37 -6.13
C MET A 731 42.44 44.69 -6.86
N GLU A 732 43.60 45.33 -6.64
CA GLU A 732 44.02 46.54 -7.37
C GLU A 732 44.04 46.28 -8.88
N ARG A 733 44.62 45.15 -9.31
CA ARG A 733 44.69 44.76 -10.73
C ARG A 733 43.33 44.38 -11.31
N GLU A 734 42.57 43.53 -10.63
CA GLU A 734 41.35 42.95 -11.20
C GLU A 734 40.17 43.93 -11.18
N LEU A 735 40.13 44.85 -10.21
CA LEU A 735 39.08 45.87 -10.10
C LEU A 735 39.48 47.23 -10.67
N ASP A 736 40.66 47.33 -11.29
CA ASP A 736 41.18 48.56 -11.92
C ASP A 736 41.19 49.75 -10.92
N LEU A 737 41.61 49.50 -9.67
CA LEU A 737 41.63 50.52 -8.60
C LEU A 737 42.94 51.34 -8.65
N GLU A 738 42.86 52.64 -8.37
CA GLU A 738 44.04 53.52 -8.36
C GLU A 738 44.68 53.65 -6.96
N ASN A 739 45.95 53.24 -6.83
CA ASN A 739 46.83 53.48 -5.67
C ASN A 739 46.27 52.99 -4.32
N VAL A 740 45.84 51.73 -4.25
CA VAL A 740 45.30 51.14 -3.02
C VAL A 740 46.37 50.29 -2.31
N ASP A 741 46.72 50.65 -1.08
CA ASP A 741 47.77 49.99 -0.29
C ASP A 741 47.27 49.27 0.97
N SER A 742 45.95 49.27 1.22
CA SER A 742 45.30 48.69 2.40
C SER A 742 43.92 48.12 2.06
N ILE A 743 43.42 47.19 2.91
CA ILE A 743 42.09 46.60 2.75
C ILE A 743 40.99 47.66 2.90
N GLU A 744 41.15 48.59 3.84
CA GLU A 744 40.23 49.72 4.03
C GLU A 744 40.14 50.58 2.77
N GLY A 745 41.27 50.81 2.08
CA GLY A 745 41.29 51.54 0.81
C GLY A 745 40.50 50.83 -0.28
N ILE A 746 40.52 49.48 -0.34
CA ILE A 746 39.73 48.69 -1.30
C ILE A 746 38.23 48.88 -1.00
N ILE A 747 37.85 48.75 0.27
CA ILE A 747 36.46 48.88 0.72
C ILE A 747 35.92 50.28 0.43
N GLU A 748 36.70 51.32 0.72
CA GLU A 748 36.33 52.71 0.46
C GLU A 748 36.19 52.99 -1.04
N ALA A 749 37.11 52.49 -1.87
CA ALA A 749 37.02 52.62 -3.32
C ALA A 749 35.75 51.96 -3.88
N ILE A 750 35.41 50.75 -3.42
CA ILE A 750 34.19 50.04 -3.81
C ILE A 750 32.92 50.78 -3.35
N ARG A 751 32.90 51.31 -2.12
CA ARG A 751 31.73 52.05 -1.59
C ARG A 751 31.50 53.39 -2.28
N ASN A 752 32.57 54.08 -2.67
CA ASN A 752 32.50 55.35 -3.37
C ASN A 752 32.01 55.21 -4.82
N GLU A 753 32.10 53.99 -5.37
CA GLU A 753 31.57 53.68 -6.68
C GLU A 753 30.03 53.60 -6.66
N LYS A 754 29.37 54.51 -7.40
CA LYS A 754 27.89 54.60 -7.41
C LYS A 754 27.19 53.49 -8.21
N LYS A 755 27.95 52.66 -8.93
CA LYS A 755 27.40 51.61 -9.80
C LYS A 755 27.42 50.28 -9.06
N LYS A 756 26.27 49.62 -8.99
CA LYS A 756 26.13 48.23 -8.57
C LYS A 756 26.84 47.32 -9.57
N LYS A 757 27.71 46.42 -9.08
CA LYS A 757 28.49 45.48 -9.91
C LYS A 757 28.30 44.03 -9.47
N VAL A 758 28.61 43.11 -10.37
CA VAL A 758 28.66 41.67 -10.07
C VAL A 758 30.10 41.22 -10.20
N ILE A 759 30.63 40.58 -9.16
CA ILE A 759 31.97 39.98 -9.21
C ILE A 759 31.84 38.48 -9.04
N VAL A 760 32.42 37.74 -9.99
CA VAL A 760 32.61 36.30 -9.90
C VAL A 760 34.06 36.00 -9.55
N LEU A 761 34.30 35.32 -8.43
CA LEU A 761 35.61 34.84 -8.01
C LEU A 761 35.64 33.31 -8.12
N GLU A 762 36.31 32.79 -9.13
CA GLU A 762 36.48 31.35 -9.30
C GLU A 762 37.74 30.81 -8.61
N ALA A 763 37.63 29.57 -8.12
CA ALA A 763 38.72 28.82 -7.48
C ALA A 763 39.22 29.42 -6.16
N LEU A 764 38.31 29.74 -5.26
CA LEU A 764 38.55 30.29 -3.92
C LEU A 764 39.58 29.50 -3.07
N GLN A 765 39.73 28.20 -3.32
CA GLN A 765 40.75 27.35 -2.71
C GLN A 765 42.19 27.83 -2.93
N ASN A 766 42.41 28.71 -3.91
CA ASN A 766 43.70 29.34 -4.19
C ASN A 766 44.00 30.55 -3.30
N LEU A 767 43.04 31.04 -2.48
CA LEU A 767 43.25 32.15 -1.54
C LEU A 767 43.77 31.72 -0.16
N TYR A 768 44.16 30.45 -0.02
CA TYR A 768 44.84 30.00 1.18
C TYR A 768 45.93 28.98 0.87
N LEU A 769 46.92 28.91 1.76
CA LEU A 769 47.89 27.84 1.83
C LEU A 769 47.84 27.24 3.24
N ARG A 770 47.75 25.92 3.38
CA ARG A 770 47.62 25.28 4.70
C ARG A 770 48.95 25.33 5.49
N ASN A 771 49.28 26.51 6.00
CA ASN A 771 50.41 26.79 6.88
C ASN A 771 49.98 27.85 7.92
N ILE A 772 50.81 28.09 8.93
CA ILE A 772 50.46 28.94 10.11
C ILE A 772 50.01 30.36 9.72
N ASN A 773 50.51 30.93 8.62
CA ASN A 773 50.22 32.30 8.19
C ASN A 773 49.55 32.37 6.80
N GLY A 774 48.97 31.26 6.34
CA GLY A 774 48.57 31.11 4.95
C GLY A 774 47.11 31.45 4.67
N TYR A 775 46.41 32.08 5.60
CA TYR A 775 44.98 32.39 5.54
C TYR A 775 44.68 33.89 5.41
N ALA A 776 45.69 34.75 5.52
CA ALA A 776 45.50 36.21 5.58
C ALA A 776 44.78 36.76 4.33
N ALA A 777 45.10 36.23 3.15
CA ALA A 777 44.41 36.59 1.90
C ALA A 777 42.92 36.22 1.92
N LEU A 778 42.58 35.01 2.39
CA LEU A 778 41.19 34.56 2.54
C LEU A 778 40.43 35.42 3.56
N GLU A 779 41.01 35.68 4.73
CA GLU A 779 40.41 36.52 5.77
C GLU A 779 40.16 37.95 5.25
N SER A 780 41.12 38.50 4.51
CA SER A 780 41.00 39.80 3.84
C SER A 780 39.85 39.83 2.84
N LEU A 781 39.70 38.78 2.01
CA LEU A 781 38.57 38.67 1.10
C LEU A 781 37.23 38.63 1.84
N LEU A 782 37.11 37.82 2.89
CA LEU A 782 35.86 37.69 3.65
C LEU A 782 35.47 39.02 4.32
N TYR A 783 36.46 39.78 4.79
CA TYR A 783 36.24 41.13 5.30
C TYR A 783 35.74 42.07 4.20
N VAL A 784 36.39 42.09 3.02
CA VAL A 784 35.94 42.88 1.86
C VAL A 784 34.52 42.51 1.44
N ILE A 785 34.19 41.23 1.31
CA ILE A 785 32.85 40.75 0.96
C ILE A 785 31.82 41.28 1.97
N SER A 786 32.11 41.17 3.26
CA SER A 786 31.20 41.57 4.34
C SER A 786 30.89 43.06 4.31
N GLU A 787 31.89 43.89 4.01
CA GLU A 787 31.76 45.35 3.99
C GLU A 787 31.22 45.90 2.65
N THR A 788 31.20 45.09 1.59
CA THR A 788 30.85 45.54 0.23
C THR A 788 29.66 44.80 -0.40
N LYS A 789 29.06 43.81 0.25
CA LYS A 789 27.89 43.03 -0.24
C LYS A 789 26.64 43.85 -0.58
N GLU A 790 26.56 45.11 -0.15
CA GLU A 790 25.49 46.04 -0.56
C GLU A 790 25.75 46.65 -1.95
N SER A 791 27.01 46.94 -2.26
CA SER A 791 27.45 47.53 -3.54
C SER A 791 27.79 46.48 -4.60
N ILE A 792 28.21 45.29 -4.17
CA ILE A 792 28.67 44.21 -5.04
C ILE A 792 27.88 42.93 -4.75
N PHE A 793 27.37 42.30 -5.81
CA PHE A 793 26.87 40.94 -5.74
C PHE A 793 28.04 39.97 -5.94
N TRP A 794 28.51 39.37 -4.85
CA TRP A 794 29.62 38.44 -4.86
C TRP A 794 29.14 37.03 -5.19
N ILE A 795 29.71 36.44 -6.23
CA ILE A 795 29.57 35.03 -6.59
C ILE A 795 30.94 34.38 -6.45
N VAL A 796 31.05 33.30 -5.67
CA VAL A 796 32.33 32.59 -5.51
C VAL A 796 32.22 31.14 -5.93
N SER A 797 33.32 30.55 -6.40
CA SER A 797 33.40 29.13 -6.72
C SER A 797 34.51 28.47 -5.89
N SER A 798 34.23 27.28 -5.33
CA SER A 798 35.22 26.53 -4.53
C SER A 798 35.16 25.04 -4.80
N SER A 799 36.31 24.37 -4.68
CA SER A 799 36.34 22.91 -4.60
C SER A 799 35.71 22.42 -3.29
N LEU A 800 35.03 21.27 -3.32
CA LEU A 800 34.27 20.73 -2.18
C LEU A 800 35.13 20.54 -0.93
N TYR A 801 36.30 19.90 -1.09
CA TYR A 801 37.16 19.55 0.04
C TYR A 801 37.84 20.80 0.63
N ALA A 802 38.19 21.77 -0.21
CA ALA A 802 38.67 23.07 0.24
C ALA A 802 37.58 23.83 1.00
N TRP A 803 36.35 23.87 0.48
CA TRP A 803 35.22 24.55 1.13
C TRP A 803 34.97 23.98 2.52
N ASN A 804 34.85 22.66 2.64
CA ASN A 804 34.64 21.99 3.92
C ASN A 804 35.79 22.21 4.92
N PHE A 805 37.00 22.42 4.41
CA PHE A 805 38.16 22.76 5.24
C PHE A 805 38.10 24.23 5.70
N MET A 806 37.88 25.17 4.79
CA MET A 806 37.73 26.60 5.09
C MET A 806 36.55 26.85 6.03
N ASP A 807 35.45 26.12 5.88
CA ASP A 807 34.29 26.23 6.77
C ASP A 807 34.61 25.85 8.22
N LYS A 808 35.56 24.94 8.44
CA LYS A 808 36.01 24.58 9.79
C LYS A 808 37.02 25.56 10.38
N VAL A 809 37.78 26.25 9.53
CA VAL A 809 38.87 27.13 9.97
C VAL A 809 38.38 28.57 10.15
N VAL A 810 37.57 29.07 9.21
CA VAL A 810 37.12 30.46 9.14
C VAL A 810 35.59 30.61 9.06
N SER A 811 34.83 29.53 9.24
CA SER A 811 33.35 29.55 9.11
C SER A 811 32.87 30.16 7.81
N ILE A 812 33.53 29.83 6.70
CA ILE A 812 33.31 30.49 5.40
C ILE A 812 31.84 30.51 4.96
N SER A 813 31.05 29.49 5.31
CA SER A 813 29.62 29.45 4.95
C SER A 813 28.78 30.57 5.56
N GLU A 814 29.20 31.14 6.70
CA GLU A 814 28.47 32.24 7.37
C GLU A 814 28.53 33.56 6.60
N TYR A 815 29.46 33.69 5.65
CA TYR A 815 29.63 34.88 4.80
C TYR A 815 28.77 34.84 3.53
N PHE A 816 28.14 33.70 3.23
CA PHE A 816 27.36 33.48 2.02
C PHE A 816 25.88 33.28 2.34
N SER A 817 25.02 34.18 1.84
CA SER A 817 23.57 34.07 2.09
C SER A 817 22.92 32.92 1.31
N HIS A 818 23.51 32.53 0.18
CA HIS A 818 23.05 31.41 -0.64
C HIS A 818 24.23 30.53 -1.06
N MET A 819 23.99 29.22 -1.12
CA MET A 819 24.98 28.23 -1.53
C MET A 819 24.34 27.19 -2.44
N MET A 820 25.06 26.79 -3.49
CA MET A 820 24.68 25.73 -4.40
C MET A 820 25.78 24.66 -4.46
N ARG A 821 25.36 23.40 -4.52
CA ARG A 821 26.24 22.27 -4.80
C ARG A 821 26.05 21.74 -6.23
N THR A 822 27.16 21.43 -6.88
CA THR A 822 27.21 20.86 -8.24
C THR A 822 27.58 19.37 -8.24
N ASP A 823 28.02 18.86 -7.09
CA ASP A 823 28.31 17.46 -6.85
C ASP A 823 27.06 16.70 -6.37
N LYS A 824 26.91 15.43 -6.79
CA LYS A 824 25.78 14.49 -6.55
C LYS A 824 24.71 14.41 -7.64
N LEU A 825 25.12 14.31 -8.91
CA LEU A 825 24.18 13.90 -9.94
C LEU A 825 23.67 12.47 -9.69
N ASP A 826 22.36 12.27 -9.79
CA ASP A 826 21.75 10.93 -9.72
C ASP A 826 21.95 10.14 -11.03
N ALA A 827 21.49 8.89 -11.05
CA ALA A 827 21.70 8.01 -12.20
C ALA A 827 21.01 8.52 -13.48
N ARG A 828 19.82 9.11 -13.36
CA ARG A 828 19.09 9.67 -14.50
C ARG A 828 19.80 10.92 -15.04
N GLN A 829 20.35 11.75 -14.15
CA GLN A 829 21.10 12.95 -14.51
C GLN A 829 22.44 12.60 -15.18
N ILE A 830 23.19 11.63 -14.64
CA ILE A 830 24.42 11.12 -15.28
C ILE A 830 24.10 10.51 -16.65
N GLU A 831 23.02 9.73 -16.74
CA GLU A 831 22.53 9.20 -18.01
C GLU A 831 22.24 10.34 -19.00
N SER A 832 21.52 11.38 -18.59
CA SER A 832 21.20 12.53 -19.44
C SER A 832 22.46 13.28 -19.92
N VAL A 833 23.45 13.49 -19.04
CA VAL A 833 24.74 14.10 -19.40
C VAL A 833 25.44 13.32 -20.52
N ILE A 834 25.42 11.99 -20.45
CA ILE A 834 26.11 11.13 -21.41
C ILE A 834 25.28 10.98 -22.69
N LEU A 835 23.98 10.70 -22.57
CA LEU A 835 23.12 10.41 -23.71
C LEU A 835 22.80 11.64 -24.55
N SER A 836 22.70 12.83 -23.95
CA SER A 836 22.54 14.08 -24.73
C SER A 836 23.70 14.27 -25.71
N ARG A 837 24.95 14.07 -25.25
CA ARG A 837 26.15 14.07 -26.11
C ARG A 837 26.15 12.93 -27.11
N HIS A 838 25.80 11.73 -26.65
CA HIS A 838 25.82 10.55 -27.50
C HIS A 838 24.82 10.63 -28.66
N ARG A 839 23.59 11.08 -28.42
CA ARG A 839 22.55 11.22 -29.46
C ARG A 839 23.01 12.13 -30.60
N SER A 840 23.76 13.20 -30.30
CA SER A 840 24.35 14.08 -31.31
C SER A 840 25.45 13.43 -32.17
N SER A 841 25.90 12.21 -31.82
CA SER A 841 26.86 11.46 -32.64
C SER A 841 26.19 10.59 -33.72
N GLY A 842 24.89 10.32 -33.62
CA GLY A 842 24.13 9.52 -34.58
C GLY A 842 24.33 8.00 -34.50
N TYR A 843 25.15 7.50 -33.57
CA TYR A 843 25.36 6.07 -33.36
C TYR A 843 24.32 5.48 -32.39
N GLU A 844 24.05 4.18 -32.53
CA GLU A 844 23.25 3.42 -31.57
C GLU A 844 24.11 2.80 -30.45
N LEU A 845 23.48 2.49 -29.30
CA LEU A 845 24.13 1.84 -28.16
C LEU A 845 23.69 0.39 -28.00
N TYR A 846 24.66 -0.50 -27.89
CA TYR A 846 24.46 -1.89 -27.52
C TYR A 846 25.15 -2.20 -26.19
N PHE A 847 24.40 -2.56 -25.15
CA PHE A 847 24.94 -2.89 -23.83
C PHE A 847 25.15 -4.40 -23.69
N GLU A 848 26.36 -4.82 -23.34
CA GLU A 848 26.69 -6.23 -23.12
C GLU A 848 26.34 -6.67 -21.68
N PRO A 849 25.84 -7.91 -21.48
CA PRO A 849 25.57 -8.42 -20.14
C PRO A 849 26.86 -8.80 -19.38
N GLY A 850 26.99 -8.34 -18.13
CA GLY A 850 28.07 -8.74 -17.22
C GLY A 850 27.89 -10.12 -16.58
N GLU A 851 28.94 -10.67 -15.97
CA GLU A 851 28.90 -11.99 -15.31
C GLU A 851 27.90 -12.08 -14.15
N LEU A 852 27.69 -10.98 -13.43
CA LEU A 852 26.72 -10.91 -12.32
C LEU A 852 25.29 -10.76 -12.86
N GLN A 853 25.11 -9.94 -13.89
CA GLN A 853 23.82 -9.65 -14.51
C GLN A 853 23.27 -10.87 -15.27
N SER A 854 24.11 -11.58 -16.03
CA SER A 854 23.78 -12.86 -16.69
C SER A 854 23.34 -13.98 -15.70
N LYS A 855 23.76 -13.89 -14.43
CA LYS A 855 23.36 -14.81 -13.36
C LYS A 855 22.14 -14.33 -12.58
N SER A 856 21.67 -13.10 -12.78
CA SER A 856 20.48 -12.55 -12.13
C SER A 856 19.21 -13.26 -12.60
N ARG A 857 18.33 -13.60 -11.65
CA ARG A 857 17.00 -14.16 -11.97
C ARG A 857 16.11 -13.17 -12.71
N ALA A 858 16.30 -11.86 -12.49
CA ALA A 858 15.54 -10.82 -13.18
C ALA A 858 15.89 -10.80 -14.68
N TYR A 859 17.19 -10.71 -14.99
CA TYR A 859 17.68 -10.72 -16.37
C TYR A 859 17.32 -12.00 -17.13
N ARG A 860 17.45 -13.19 -16.51
CA ARG A 860 17.11 -14.47 -17.17
C ARG A 860 15.64 -14.61 -17.56
N LYS A 861 14.73 -13.87 -16.93
CA LYS A 861 13.30 -13.89 -17.28
C LYS A 861 12.98 -13.05 -18.50
N ILE A 862 13.76 -12.00 -18.73
CA ILE A 862 13.55 -11.01 -19.79
C ILE A 862 14.59 -11.13 -20.91
N MET A 863 15.55 -12.07 -20.81
CA MET A 863 16.64 -12.24 -21.78
C MET A 863 16.14 -12.54 -23.20
N ASP A 864 14.99 -13.21 -23.31
CA ASP A 864 14.34 -13.53 -24.59
C ASP A 864 13.50 -12.35 -25.13
N GLN A 865 13.37 -11.26 -24.38
CA GLN A 865 12.67 -10.02 -24.75
C GLN A 865 13.69 -8.91 -25.01
N GLU A 866 14.05 -8.71 -26.28
CA GLU A 866 15.19 -7.88 -26.70
C GLU A 866 15.14 -6.44 -26.14
N GLU A 867 13.99 -5.77 -26.25
CA GLU A 867 13.80 -4.40 -25.75
C GLU A 867 13.87 -4.29 -24.21
N GLU A 868 13.22 -5.22 -23.49
CA GLU A 868 13.23 -5.24 -22.02
C GLU A 868 14.63 -5.56 -21.47
N ALA A 869 15.34 -6.49 -22.12
CA ALA A 869 16.72 -6.82 -21.78
C ALA A 869 17.66 -5.63 -22.02
N ARG A 870 17.54 -4.93 -23.16
CA ARG A 870 18.35 -3.75 -23.51
C ARG A 870 18.14 -2.64 -22.49
N LYS A 871 16.88 -2.36 -22.12
CA LYS A 871 16.53 -1.39 -21.08
C LYS A 871 17.09 -1.77 -19.71
N TYR A 872 16.93 -3.01 -19.29
CA TYR A 872 17.47 -3.50 -18.00
C TYR A 872 19.00 -3.37 -17.92
N LEU A 873 19.72 -3.74 -18.99
CA LEU A 873 21.18 -3.63 -19.02
C LEU A 873 21.66 -2.17 -19.01
N LYS A 874 20.96 -1.31 -19.75
CA LYS A 874 21.23 0.13 -19.77
C LYS A 874 21.02 0.75 -18.38
N ASP A 875 19.88 0.53 -17.74
CA ASP A 875 19.56 1.08 -16.43
C ASP A 875 20.57 0.60 -15.37
N ALA A 876 20.89 -0.69 -15.37
CA ALA A 876 21.89 -1.27 -14.47
C ALA A 876 23.29 -0.66 -14.71
N TYR A 877 23.68 -0.43 -15.97
CA TYR A 877 24.95 0.19 -16.30
C TYR A 877 25.06 1.62 -15.77
N PHE A 878 24.03 2.46 -15.94
CA PHE A 878 24.05 3.84 -15.45
C PHE A 878 23.98 3.93 -13.92
N GLU A 879 23.33 2.97 -13.26
CA GLU A 879 23.37 2.84 -11.80
C GLU A 879 24.80 2.50 -11.33
N ASP A 880 25.46 1.51 -11.95
CA ASP A 880 26.85 1.16 -11.66
C ASP A 880 27.81 2.34 -11.94
N LEU A 881 27.61 3.07 -13.04
CA LEU A 881 28.41 4.23 -13.44
C LEU A 881 28.28 5.38 -12.43
N THR A 882 27.07 5.62 -11.96
CA THR A 882 26.77 6.67 -10.97
C THR A 882 27.37 6.32 -9.62
N ASN A 883 27.29 5.05 -9.20
CA ASN A 883 27.95 4.57 -7.99
C ASN A 883 29.48 4.64 -8.08
N LEU A 884 30.05 4.41 -9.26
CA LEU A 884 31.49 4.50 -9.48
C LEU A 884 31.98 5.96 -9.51
N SER A 885 31.22 6.85 -10.16
CA SER A 885 31.54 8.28 -10.26
C SER A 885 31.12 9.11 -9.04
N GLU A 886 30.25 8.56 -8.19
CA GLU A 886 29.55 9.25 -7.09
C GLU A 886 28.94 10.59 -7.53
N GLY A 887 28.30 10.57 -8.69
CA GLY A 887 27.57 11.71 -9.26
C GLY A 887 28.47 12.81 -9.84
N ASN A 888 29.74 12.53 -10.14
CA ASN A 888 30.66 13.46 -10.81
C ASN A 888 30.62 13.27 -12.33
N ALA A 889 30.12 14.28 -13.05
CA ALA A 889 29.91 14.23 -14.50
C ALA A 889 31.19 13.93 -15.29
N SER A 890 32.31 14.61 -14.99
CA SER A 890 33.57 14.36 -15.69
C SER A 890 34.08 12.94 -15.46
N ILE A 891 33.98 12.42 -14.24
CA ILE A 891 34.41 11.04 -13.94
C ILE A 891 33.53 10.03 -14.66
N ALA A 892 32.20 10.24 -14.66
CA ALA A 892 31.26 9.39 -15.37
C ALA A 892 31.53 9.35 -16.88
N MET A 893 31.78 10.51 -17.51
CA MET A 893 32.14 10.61 -18.93
C MET A 893 33.44 9.86 -19.26
N ILE A 894 34.44 9.89 -18.38
CA ILE A 894 35.68 9.13 -18.61
C ILE A 894 35.40 7.62 -18.56
N PHE A 895 34.66 7.14 -17.55
CA PHE A 895 34.31 5.73 -17.44
C PHE A 895 33.39 5.26 -18.57
N TRP A 896 32.51 6.13 -19.06
CA TRP A 896 31.69 5.90 -20.25
C TRP A 896 32.56 5.59 -21.48
N ILE A 897 33.49 6.49 -21.82
CA ILE A 897 34.41 6.30 -22.95
C ILE A 897 35.19 4.98 -22.80
N ARG A 898 35.62 4.64 -21.58
CA ARG A 898 36.34 3.39 -21.32
C ARG A 898 35.51 2.13 -21.51
N SER A 899 34.21 2.25 -21.28
CA SER A 899 33.25 1.15 -21.40
C SER A 899 32.97 0.81 -22.86
N ILE A 900 33.29 1.73 -23.79
CA ILE A 900 33.29 1.43 -25.22
C ILE A 900 34.36 0.35 -25.49
N ARG A 901 33.89 -0.83 -25.87
CA ARG A 901 34.72 -1.98 -26.25
C ARG A 901 35.15 -1.87 -27.70
N ASP A 902 34.17 -1.65 -28.56
CA ASP A 902 34.32 -1.62 -30.01
C ASP A 902 33.20 -0.77 -30.62
N PHE A 903 33.36 -0.37 -31.88
CA PHE A 903 32.36 0.36 -32.64
C PHE A 903 32.40 0.00 -34.12
N ASP A 904 31.24 0.01 -34.76
CA ASP A 904 31.10 -0.14 -36.22
C ASP A 904 30.50 1.13 -36.84
N GLU A 905 30.04 1.04 -38.10
CA GLU A 905 29.45 2.19 -38.82
C GLU A 905 28.14 2.70 -38.19
N THR A 906 27.51 1.90 -37.32
CA THR A 906 26.15 2.11 -36.79
C THR A 906 26.05 2.01 -35.27
N HIS A 907 26.86 1.17 -34.61
CA HIS A 907 26.71 0.84 -33.19
C HIS A 907 28.00 1.02 -32.39
N PHE A 908 27.84 1.47 -31.13
CA PHE A 908 28.84 1.35 -30.07
C PHE A 908 28.50 0.18 -29.14
N TYR A 909 29.47 -0.70 -28.92
CA TYR A 909 29.35 -1.83 -28.01
C TYR A 909 29.91 -1.45 -26.63
N ILE A 910 29.03 -1.39 -25.63
CA ILE A 910 29.31 -0.96 -24.27
C ILE A 910 29.48 -2.19 -23.37
N LYS A 911 30.69 -2.37 -22.86
CA LYS A 911 31.03 -3.42 -21.90
C LYS A 911 30.60 -2.99 -20.48
N PRO A 912 30.13 -3.92 -19.63
CA PRO A 912 29.85 -3.65 -18.22
C PRO A 912 31.09 -3.16 -17.46
N LEU A 913 30.86 -2.33 -16.44
CA LEU A 913 31.92 -1.77 -15.61
C LEU A 913 32.59 -2.85 -14.76
N GLU A 914 33.88 -3.09 -14.99
CA GLU A 914 34.67 -4.02 -14.18
C GLU A 914 35.16 -3.35 -12.89
N VAL A 915 34.50 -3.68 -11.77
CA VAL A 915 34.82 -3.21 -10.40
C VAL A 915 36.19 -3.73 -9.91
N THR A 916 36.82 -4.68 -10.61
CA THR A 916 38.12 -5.28 -10.27
C THR A 916 39.31 -4.32 -10.30
N SER A 917 39.15 -3.11 -10.84
CA SER A 917 40.18 -2.06 -10.82
C SER A 917 40.27 -1.28 -9.50
N VAL A 918 39.29 -1.47 -8.59
CA VAL A 918 39.10 -0.66 -7.38
C VAL A 918 40.10 -1.00 -6.25
N GLU A 919 40.89 -2.08 -6.38
CA GLU A 919 41.90 -2.48 -5.39
C GLU A 919 43.33 -1.95 -5.70
N MET A 920 43.52 -1.17 -6.78
CA MET A 920 44.86 -0.76 -7.24
C MET A 920 45.64 0.21 -6.32
N ILE A 921 44.99 0.82 -5.32
CA ILE A 921 45.63 1.77 -4.39
C ILE A 921 45.56 1.26 -2.93
N GLN A 922 45.77 -0.03 -2.72
CA GLN A 922 45.98 -0.55 -1.37
C GLN A 922 47.48 -0.47 -1.03
N ASP A 923 47.79 0.03 0.17
CA ASP A 923 49.14 0.21 0.73
C ASP A 923 49.97 1.43 0.26
N LEU A 924 49.35 2.62 0.14
CA LEU A 924 50.12 3.87 0.09
C LEU A 924 50.70 4.22 1.46
N ARG A 925 51.97 4.68 1.48
CA ARG A 925 52.63 5.18 2.69
C ARG A 925 51.98 6.48 3.20
N PRO A 926 52.06 6.79 4.50
CA PRO A 926 51.45 7.99 5.07
C PRO A 926 51.89 9.30 4.42
N ASP A 927 53.18 9.45 4.08
CA ASP A 927 53.74 10.63 3.41
C ASP A 927 53.11 10.88 2.02
N VAL A 928 52.84 9.81 1.27
CA VAL A 928 52.11 9.87 0.00
C VAL A 928 50.66 10.28 0.24
N LEU A 929 50.00 9.69 1.23
CA LEU A 929 48.60 10.01 1.54
C LEU A 929 48.43 11.48 1.95
N PHE A 930 49.33 12.02 2.79
CA PHE A 930 49.31 13.44 3.17
C PHE A 930 49.60 14.37 1.99
N THR A 931 50.47 13.95 1.06
CA THR A 931 50.73 14.70 -0.18
C THR A 931 49.47 14.74 -1.06
N LEU A 932 48.84 13.60 -1.29
CA LEU A 932 47.59 13.52 -2.07
C LEU A 932 46.46 14.32 -1.40
N ALA A 933 46.32 14.23 -0.08
CA ALA A 933 45.35 15.03 0.67
C ALA A 933 45.60 16.54 0.53
N SER A 934 46.87 16.97 0.58
CA SER A 934 47.22 18.38 0.39
C SER A 934 46.87 18.87 -1.01
N ILE A 935 47.11 18.06 -2.04
CA ILE A 935 46.73 18.41 -3.41
C ILE A 935 45.20 18.43 -3.57
N ILE A 936 44.46 17.51 -2.93
CA ILE A 936 42.98 17.55 -2.94
C ILE A 936 42.42 18.80 -2.26
N LEU A 937 43.06 19.26 -1.17
CA LEU A 937 42.64 20.47 -0.45
C LEU A 937 42.93 21.76 -1.22
N HIS A 938 44.01 21.79 -2.00
CA HIS A 938 44.46 22.97 -2.74
C HIS A 938 44.15 22.93 -4.25
N ASP A 939 43.59 21.83 -4.75
CA ASP A 939 43.46 21.41 -6.15
C ASP A 939 44.79 21.29 -6.94
N THR A 940 45.69 22.26 -6.80
CA THR A 940 47.01 22.30 -7.43
C THR A 940 48.07 22.76 -6.44
N LEU A 941 49.28 22.20 -6.50
CA LEU A 941 50.42 22.66 -5.71
C LEU A 941 51.71 22.65 -6.53
N THR A 942 52.57 23.63 -6.31
CA THR A 942 53.97 23.61 -6.74
C THR A 942 54.85 22.89 -5.70
N PRO A 943 56.08 22.47 -6.05
CA PRO A 943 57.03 21.92 -5.07
C PRO A 943 57.30 22.86 -3.88
N SER A 944 57.33 24.17 -4.12
CA SER A 944 57.55 25.21 -3.09
C SER A 944 56.31 25.44 -2.20
N GLU A 945 55.11 25.30 -2.74
CA GLU A 945 53.89 25.35 -1.93
C GLU A 945 53.75 24.07 -1.07
N LEU A 946 54.03 22.90 -1.65
CA LEU A 946 53.97 21.62 -0.92
C LEU A 946 55.00 21.56 0.22
N SER A 947 56.20 22.11 0.02
CA SER A 947 57.24 22.17 1.07
C SER A 947 56.75 22.96 2.29
N LYS A 948 56.01 24.06 2.07
CA LYS A 948 55.39 24.86 3.14
C LYS A 948 54.24 24.13 3.84
N VAL A 949 53.42 23.38 3.10
CA VAL A 949 52.25 22.67 3.63
C VAL A 949 52.64 21.45 4.46
N LEU A 950 53.61 20.66 4.00
CA LEU A 950 54.04 19.42 4.66
C LEU A 950 55.33 19.54 5.49
N LEU A 951 55.95 20.73 5.52
CA LEU A 951 57.24 20.98 6.16
C LEU A 951 58.35 20.07 5.61
N PHE A 952 58.32 19.80 4.30
CA PHE A 952 59.38 19.10 3.57
C PHE A 952 60.40 20.10 3.01
N THR A 953 61.59 19.62 2.65
CA THR A 953 62.47 20.40 1.78
C THR A 953 61.89 20.50 0.37
N GLU A 954 62.25 21.55 -0.39
CA GLU A 954 61.77 21.70 -1.77
C GLU A 954 62.20 20.52 -2.66
N GLN A 955 63.38 19.95 -2.39
CA GLN A 955 63.88 18.76 -3.09
C GLN A 955 63.03 17.52 -2.79
N GLU A 956 62.66 17.27 -1.52
CA GLU A 956 61.78 16.16 -1.13
C GLU A 956 60.38 16.31 -1.76
N SER A 957 59.80 17.50 -1.70
CA SER A 957 58.52 17.82 -2.36
C SER A 957 58.57 17.53 -3.85
N ARG A 958 59.62 18.01 -4.55
CA ARG A 958 59.80 17.77 -5.99
C ARG A 958 59.93 16.28 -6.30
N LEU A 959 60.73 15.54 -5.55
CA LEU A 959 60.91 14.09 -5.74
C LEU A 959 59.61 13.31 -5.49
N MET A 960 58.82 13.71 -4.48
CA MET A 960 57.53 13.11 -4.19
C MET A 960 56.54 13.35 -5.35
N LEU A 961 56.39 14.60 -5.79
CA LEU A 961 55.47 14.98 -6.86
C LEU A 961 55.82 14.29 -8.19
N VAL A 962 57.11 14.26 -8.56
CA VAL A 962 57.58 13.55 -9.76
C VAL A 962 57.29 12.05 -9.66
N ARG A 963 57.53 11.42 -8.49
CA ARG A 963 57.23 10.00 -8.29
C ARG A 963 55.74 9.69 -8.45
N LEU A 964 54.87 10.52 -7.90
CA LEU A 964 53.42 10.35 -8.00
C LEU A 964 52.91 10.60 -9.43
N LYS A 965 53.55 11.54 -10.16
CA LYS A 965 53.32 11.72 -11.60
C LYS A 965 53.73 10.48 -12.40
N THR A 966 54.91 9.91 -12.15
CA THR A 966 55.37 8.68 -12.85
C THR A 966 54.46 7.49 -12.57
N ARG A 967 53.86 7.41 -11.38
CA ARG A 967 52.83 6.39 -11.04
C ARG A 967 51.45 6.70 -11.62
N GLY A 968 51.29 7.81 -12.35
CA GLY A 968 50.03 8.22 -12.96
C GLY A 968 48.97 8.79 -11.99
N LEU A 969 49.31 8.94 -10.70
CA LEU A 969 48.40 9.49 -9.69
C LEU A 969 48.22 11.01 -9.84
N LEU A 970 49.27 11.70 -10.28
CA LEU A 970 49.26 13.14 -10.54
C LEU A 970 49.51 13.43 -12.02
N ARG A 971 48.96 14.56 -12.48
CA ARG A 971 49.34 15.23 -13.71
C ARG A 971 50.06 16.54 -13.37
N GLN A 972 50.78 17.07 -14.34
CA GLN A 972 51.52 18.33 -14.20
C GLN A 972 51.15 19.24 -15.36
N ASP A 973 50.83 20.48 -15.03
CA ASP A 973 50.65 21.58 -15.99
C ASP A 973 51.55 22.74 -15.54
N GLY A 974 52.45 23.18 -16.41
CA GLY A 974 53.56 24.06 -16.03
C GLY A 974 54.37 23.49 -14.85
N ASP A 975 54.47 24.24 -13.75
CA ASP A 975 55.13 23.82 -12.49
C ASP A 975 54.14 23.34 -11.41
N ARG A 976 52.84 23.23 -11.75
CA ARG A 976 51.77 22.84 -10.81
C ARG A 976 51.37 21.39 -11.00
N TYR A 977 51.18 20.69 -9.88
CA TYR A 977 50.76 19.30 -9.84
C TYR A 977 49.33 19.20 -9.32
N PHE A 978 48.53 18.35 -9.96
CA PHE A 978 47.14 18.08 -9.58
C PHE A 978 46.81 16.61 -9.75
N VAL A 979 45.75 16.17 -9.08
CA VAL A 979 45.32 14.76 -9.15
C VAL A 979 44.83 14.44 -10.56
N ASN A 980 45.24 13.28 -11.08
CA ASN A 980 44.72 12.76 -12.33
C ASN A 980 43.23 12.44 -12.16
N GLN A 981 42.36 12.98 -13.01
CA GLN A 981 40.89 12.85 -12.90
C GLN A 981 40.45 11.38 -12.84
N LEU A 982 41.13 10.48 -13.57
CA LEU A 982 40.89 9.03 -13.56
C LEU A 982 41.13 8.37 -12.20
N MET A 983 42.03 8.95 -11.41
CA MET A 983 42.45 8.46 -10.09
C MET A 983 41.77 9.22 -8.95
N TYR A 984 41.05 10.30 -9.25
CA TYR A 984 40.49 11.23 -8.26
C TYR A 984 39.57 10.50 -7.27
N ARG A 985 38.64 9.69 -7.77
CA ARG A 985 37.67 9.00 -6.90
C ARG A 985 38.32 7.97 -6.01
N GLN A 986 39.26 7.20 -6.55
CA GLN A 986 39.98 6.16 -5.82
C GLN A 986 40.85 6.80 -4.73
N ILE A 987 41.55 7.89 -5.05
CA ILE A 987 42.34 8.65 -4.08
C ILE A 987 41.44 9.19 -2.97
N VAL A 988 40.33 9.85 -3.31
CA VAL A 988 39.36 10.37 -2.33
C VAL A 988 38.80 9.27 -1.44
N ARG A 989 38.41 8.10 -2.00
CA ARG A 989 37.91 6.95 -1.23
C ARG A 989 38.95 6.44 -0.24
N VAL A 990 40.20 6.22 -0.68
CA VAL A 990 41.29 5.78 0.20
C VAL A 990 41.55 6.80 1.31
N LEU A 991 41.53 8.11 0.99
CA LEU A 991 41.72 9.17 1.98
C LEU A 991 40.58 9.23 2.99
N LYS A 992 39.32 8.98 2.58
CA LYS A 992 38.15 8.90 3.47
C LYS A 992 38.19 7.65 4.34
N GLU A 993 38.48 6.48 3.78
CA GLU A 993 38.61 5.21 4.52
C GLU A 993 39.71 5.27 5.58
N ARG A 994 40.80 5.99 5.31
CA ARG A 994 41.90 6.23 6.26
C ARG A 994 41.65 7.41 7.20
N ASN A 995 40.48 8.07 7.13
CA ASN A 995 40.11 9.26 7.91
C ASN A 995 41.10 10.43 7.80
N ILE A 996 41.76 10.60 6.65
CA ILE A 996 42.70 11.71 6.39
C ILE A 996 41.96 12.95 5.92
N ILE A 997 40.91 12.76 5.12
CA ILE A 997 39.93 13.80 4.78
C ILE A 997 38.59 13.43 5.40
N HIS A 998 37.80 14.42 5.78
CA HIS A 998 36.57 14.19 6.50
C HIS A 998 35.49 13.51 5.64
N LEU A 999 34.72 12.61 6.26
CA LEU A 999 33.46 12.09 5.73
C LEU A 999 32.45 13.25 5.71
N VAL A 1000 31.90 13.55 4.53
CA VAL A 1000 30.83 14.53 4.31
C VAL A 1000 29.50 13.83 4.46
#